data_AF-A0A8T9CEG6-F1
#
_entry.id   AF-A0A8T9CEG6-F1
#
_cell.length_a   1.000
_cell.length_b   1.000
_cell.length_c   1.000
_cell.angle_alpha   90.00
_cell.angle_beta   90.00
_cell.angle_gamma   90.00
#
_symmetry.space_group_name_H-M   'P 1'
#
loop_
_entity.id
_entity.type
_entity.pdbx_description
1 polymer ?
#
loop_
_entity_poly.entity_id
_entity_poly.type
_entity_poly.pdbx_seq_one_letter_code
_entity_poly.pdbx_strand_id
1 'polypeptide(L)'
;MHPEPTYGPPRTPGSNAPSSKGPPGPRKLAGRRQQVKLELAPTPRPRLQNSPQIPEISIDRGDGDTAADMVQWKKLFGVGGQDQHLWREEARRLLPTYHEDDIPSAIPAPEVTKVAIRLRYLIEECVPCELEEDTITAAHSRIITPKVIKAAKEAGGQEYAACVVYALLVNKRWFKKQAMIELWDADLHNVRATACEVIAKALIEGEDDQDYLLQDMLLKRYSIMIDGEQTAPANVIERAVDLHALRVTGSSGYQKCVNYLWRGWLIQDENDPSVFVDFKKKSTTNYWTHVDPDRMRAPIYQNATQIIFSLIYLGLFTGAINTVNPTGDLDVVEIMLYIFTVGFLCDEFSKFWKVGRYYIGFWNVFNLVLYGLLATSLVTRFIALSHDYDNGDGQRGKFNELSYNFLAFSAPMFWMRLLLYLDTIRFFGAMLVVLKVMMKESLIFFALLIVIIVGFLQAFIGLDNADSNADATTFILQAMANAVMQSPDFSGFDAFAPPFGIILYYIFTFLIMVVLLNILIALYNSAYEDITDNAIDEYMALFAQKTMQFVRAPDENVFIAPLNLVEIFVLIIPFEWWMPRRAYARLNDYVMAVIYSPLLFVAAYFETRSAKHVKSNRRRGEEDDDVVEEWEQMEGEVDFEGEGWDKKVESVKPDVEADQATTEVRKLRSEVGELKVLIERLLKKEHGA
;
A
#
# COMPACT_ATOMS: atom_id res chain seq x y z
N MET A 1 -25.47 63.20 21.88
CA MET A 1 -26.51 62.88 20.88
C MET A 1 -26.84 61.40 21.04
N HIS A 2 -27.89 61.10 21.80
CA HIS A 2 -28.77 59.94 21.58
C HIS A 2 -29.43 60.04 20.18
N PRO A 3 -30.19 59.05 19.65
CA PRO A 3 -30.72 57.83 20.31
C PRO A 3 -30.70 56.50 19.49
N GLU A 4 -30.73 55.35 20.18
CA GLU A 4 -31.66 54.20 19.92
C GLU A 4 -33.09 54.57 20.42
N PRO A 5 -34.22 53.86 20.15
CA PRO A 5 -34.47 52.54 19.51
C PRO A 5 -35.74 52.53 18.60
N THR A 6 -36.22 51.37 18.11
CA THR A 6 -37.62 50.91 18.34
C THR A 6 -37.93 49.50 17.81
N TYR A 7 -38.61 48.75 18.68
CA TYR A 7 -39.21 47.41 18.56
C TYR A 7 -40.55 47.40 17.79
N GLY A 8 -40.93 46.23 17.26
CA GLY A 8 -42.34 45.78 17.16
C GLY A 8 -42.75 45.09 15.84
N PRO A 9 -43.93 44.41 15.79
CA PRO A 9 -44.11 42.98 16.07
C PRO A 9 -44.73 42.19 14.87
N PRO A 10 -44.98 40.87 14.95
CA PRO A 10 -45.35 40.04 13.79
C PRO A 10 -46.84 40.12 13.45
N ARG A 11 -47.18 40.01 12.16
CA ARG A 11 -48.57 39.97 11.67
C ARG A 11 -48.98 38.55 11.28
N THR A 12 -49.92 37.99 12.02
CA THR A 12 -50.96 37.08 11.50
C THR A 12 -52.20 37.90 11.10
N PRO A 13 -52.97 37.44 10.11
CA PRO A 13 -54.37 37.02 10.38
C PRO A 13 -54.71 35.74 9.58
N GLY A 14 -55.55 34.77 9.98
CA GLY A 14 -56.65 34.76 10.95
C GLY A 14 -57.95 34.31 10.24
N SER A 15 -58.60 33.27 10.78
CA SER A 15 -59.99 32.82 10.55
C SER A 15 -60.27 31.99 9.29
N ASN A 16 -61.22 31.05 9.24
CA ASN A 16 -61.93 30.23 10.23
C ASN A 16 -62.56 29.05 9.45
N ALA A 17 -62.90 27.99 10.20
CA ALA A 17 -63.65 26.76 9.87
C ALA A 17 -64.96 26.96 9.01
N PRO A 18 -65.78 25.93 8.63
CA PRO A 18 -65.82 24.54 9.13
C PRO A 18 -66.30 23.40 8.16
N SER A 19 -66.25 22.17 8.69
CA SER A 19 -67.27 21.10 8.59
C SER A 19 -67.31 20.09 7.42
N SER A 20 -67.30 18.82 7.85
CA SER A 20 -68.14 17.69 7.42
C SER A 20 -67.76 16.88 6.16
N LYS A 21 -67.29 15.65 6.40
CA LYS A 21 -68.01 14.37 6.13
C LYS A 21 -67.02 13.20 6.18
N GLY A 22 -67.23 12.24 7.09
CA GLY A 22 -66.88 10.82 6.84
C GLY A 22 -68.11 10.07 6.33
N PRO A 23 -68.17 8.73 6.40
CA PRO A 23 -67.25 7.67 5.97
C PRO A 23 -67.87 6.89 4.76
N PRO A 24 -67.38 5.70 4.33
CA PRO A 24 -67.93 4.47 4.91
C PRO A 24 -66.98 3.23 4.95
N GLY A 25 -67.08 2.43 6.01
CA GLY A 25 -67.17 0.97 5.86
C GLY A 25 -68.65 0.55 5.92
N PRO A 26 -69.04 -0.72 6.17
CA PRO A 26 -68.39 -2.01 5.94
C PRO A 26 -69.31 -2.96 5.13
N ARG A 27 -68.85 -4.16 4.73
CA ARG A 27 -69.75 -5.32 4.61
C ARG A 27 -69.01 -6.66 4.79
N LYS A 28 -69.42 -7.35 5.85
CA LYS A 28 -69.15 -8.75 6.18
C LYS A 28 -69.67 -9.66 5.06
N LEU A 29 -68.99 -10.78 4.82
CA LEU A 29 -69.65 -12.08 4.62
C LEU A 29 -68.71 -13.20 5.05
N ALA A 30 -69.28 -14.08 5.88
CA ALA A 30 -68.66 -15.20 6.55
C ALA A 30 -68.99 -16.51 5.83
N GLY A 31 -68.17 -17.55 6.11
CA GLY A 31 -68.45 -18.97 5.87
C GLY A 31 -67.62 -19.55 4.74
N ARG A 32 -66.88 -20.64 4.87
CA ARG A 32 -67.00 -21.80 5.78
C ARG A 32 -65.65 -22.52 5.95
N ARG A 33 -65.53 -23.18 7.09
CA ARG A 33 -64.47 -24.07 7.62
C ARG A 33 -64.10 -25.24 6.71
N GLN A 34 -62.83 -25.69 6.79
CA GLN A 34 -62.54 -27.08 7.21
C GLN A 34 -61.14 -27.23 7.83
N GLN A 35 -61.11 -28.05 8.88
CA GLN A 35 -60.04 -28.34 9.83
C GLN A 35 -58.95 -29.23 9.21
N VAL A 36 -57.68 -29.06 9.62
CA VAL A 36 -56.85 -30.20 10.07
C VAL A 36 -55.93 -29.73 11.20
N LYS A 37 -55.99 -30.46 12.31
CA LYS A 37 -55.20 -30.38 13.54
C LYS A 37 -54.02 -31.33 13.35
N LEU A 38 -52.77 -30.95 13.64
CA LEU A 38 -51.74 -31.93 13.94
C LEU A 38 -50.66 -31.39 14.88
N GLU A 39 -50.44 -32.19 15.91
CA GLU A 39 -49.67 -31.97 17.13
C GLU A 39 -48.15 -32.00 16.90
N LEU A 40 -47.43 -31.32 17.79
CA LEU A 40 -46.01 -31.49 18.04
C LEU A 40 -45.72 -32.94 18.50
N ALA A 41 -44.72 -33.58 17.91
CA ALA A 41 -43.94 -34.64 18.52
C ALA A 41 -42.46 -34.50 18.12
N PRO A 42 -41.49 -34.69 19.05
CA PRO A 42 -40.07 -34.57 18.78
C PRO A 42 -39.50 -35.91 18.31
N THR A 43 -38.59 -35.90 17.33
CA THR A 43 -37.88 -37.11 16.89
C THR A 43 -36.39 -36.85 16.63
N PRO A 44 -35.55 -37.90 16.73
CA PRO A 44 -34.28 -37.85 17.44
C PRO A 44 -33.04 -37.77 16.53
N ARG A 45 -31.88 -37.48 17.14
CA ARG A 45 -30.55 -37.61 16.54
C ARG A 45 -30.32 -39.05 16.01
N PRO A 46 -29.75 -39.24 14.82
CA PRO A 46 -29.20 -40.54 14.43
C PRO A 46 -27.72 -40.67 14.81
N ARG A 47 -27.39 -41.89 15.25
CA ARG A 47 -26.06 -42.42 15.58
C ARG A 47 -25.23 -42.68 14.32
N LEU A 48 -23.91 -42.60 14.51
CA LEU A 48 -22.86 -43.21 13.68
C LEU A 48 -23.15 -44.68 13.35
N GLN A 49 -23.13 -45.05 12.06
CA GLN A 49 -22.44 -46.25 11.55
C GLN A 49 -22.44 -46.28 10.01
N ASN A 50 -21.29 -46.71 9.45
CA ASN A 50 -21.04 -47.28 8.12
C ASN A 50 -20.65 -46.36 6.95
N SER A 51 -19.35 -46.41 6.68
CA SER A 51 -18.60 -45.96 5.51
C SER A 51 -19.12 -46.54 4.19
N PRO A 52 -19.04 -45.78 3.09
CA PRO A 52 -18.86 -46.35 1.76
C PRO A 52 -17.42 -46.13 1.26
N GLN A 53 -16.90 -47.17 0.61
CA GLN A 53 -15.58 -47.29 0.02
C GLN A 53 -15.36 -46.28 -1.12
N ILE A 54 -14.16 -45.69 -1.17
CA ILE A 54 -13.64 -44.88 -2.27
C ILE A 54 -13.14 -45.83 -3.36
N PRO A 55 -13.52 -45.70 -4.65
CA PRO A 55 -12.85 -46.43 -5.71
C PRO A 55 -11.53 -45.74 -6.10
N GLU A 56 -10.43 -46.50 -6.01
CA GLU A 56 -9.14 -46.18 -6.63
C GLU A 56 -9.29 -46.09 -8.16
N ILE A 57 -8.80 -45.01 -8.76
CA ILE A 57 -8.60 -44.91 -10.20
C ILE A 57 -7.09 -44.82 -10.46
N SER A 58 -6.60 -45.87 -11.09
CA SER A 58 -5.24 -46.07 -11.59
C SER A 58 -4.89 -45.09 -12.71
N ILE A 59 -3.76 -44.39 -12.57
CA ILE A 59 -3.18 -43.54 -13.62
C ILE A 59 -2.28 -44.43 -14.49
N ASP A 60 -2.69 -44.63 -15.73
CA ASP A 60 -1.89 -45.30 -16.76
C ASP A 60 -1.01 -44.27 -17.49
N ARG A 61 0.27 -44.62 -17.69
CA ARG A 61 1.27 -43.82 -18.41
C ARG A 61 1.22 -44.21 -19.89
N GLY A 62 1.05 -43.24 -20.77
CA GLY A 62 1.24 -43.40 -22.21
C GLY A 62 1.81 -42.14 -22.85
N ASP A 63 3.07 -42.22 -23.25
CA ASP A 63 3.74 -41.26 -24.15
C ASP A 63 3.12 -41.32 -25.56
N GLY A 64 3.15 -40.19 -26.26
CA GLY A 64 2.81 -40.11 -27.68
C GLY A 64 2.84 -38.68 -28.22
N ASP A 65 4.02 -38.26 -28.68
CA ASP A 65 4.24 -37.06 -29.51
C ASP A 65 3.34 -37.06 -30.77
N THR A 66 2.82 -35.89 -31.15
CA THR A 66 2.88 -35.36 -32.54
C THR A 66 2.33 -33.93 -32.59
N ALA A 67 3.11 -33.05 -33.21
CA ALA A 67 2.85 -31.64 -33.40
C ALA A 67 1.76 -31.35 -34.45
N ALA A 68 0.87 -30.39 -34.15
CA ALA A 68 0.28 -29.47 -35.13
C ALA A 68 -0.19 -28.20 -34.39
N ASP A 69 0.50 -27.11 -34.71
CA ASP A 69 0.32 -25.75 -34.19
C ASP A 69 -0.89 -25.08 -34.86
N MET A 70 -1.75 -24.39 -34.09
CA MET A 70 -2.39 -23.10 -34.42
C MET A 70 -3.57 -22.75 -33.48
N VAL A 71 -3.35 -21.66 -32.74
CA VAL A 71 -4.28 -20.68 -32.16
C VAL A 71 -5.27 -21.17 -31.10
N GLN A 72 -4.77 -21.28 -29.86
CA GLN A 72 -5.59 -21.40 -28.65
C GLN A 72 -6.11 -20.02 -28.18
N TRP A 73 -7.32 -19.68 -28.63
CA TRP A 73 -8.15 -18.55 -28.18
C TRP A 73 -8.53 -18.59 -26.68
N LYS A 74 -8.16 -19.64 -25.94
CA LYS A 74 -8.50 -19.87 -24.52
C LYS A 74 -7.83 -18.90 -23.53
N LYS A 75 -6.80 -18.17 -23.95
CA LYS A 75 -6.05 -17.21 -23.10
C LYS A 75 -6.63 -15.80 -23.04
N LEU A 76 -7.64 -15.48 -23.86
CA LEU A 76 -8.05 -14.09 -24.06
C LEU A 76 -9.08 -13.54 -23.05
N PHE A 77 -9.79 -14.38 -22.28
CA PHE A 77 -10.87 -13.91 -21.39
C PHE A 77 -10.99 -14.60 -20.02
N GLY A 78 -9.91 -15.13 -19.48
CA GLY A 78 -9.95 -15.71 -18.13
C GLY A 78 -8.73 -16.56 -17.87
N VAL A 79 -7.75 -15.98 -17.20
CA VAL A 79 -6.46 -16.59 -16.88
C VAL A 79 -6.67 -17.72 -15.86
N GLY A 80 -6.96 -18.90 -16.39
CA GLY A 80 -6.91 -20.16 -15.66
C GLY A 80 -5.48 -20.70 -15.61
N GLY A 81 -4.94 -20.78 -14.40
CA GLY A 81 -3.68 -21.47 -14.07
C GLY A 81 -3.67 -21.75 -12.57
N GLN A 82 -4.41 -22.78 -12.16
CA GLN A 82 -4.82 -23.01 -10.77
C GLN A 82 -3.68 -23.36 -9.79
N ASP A 83 -2.50 -23.82 -10.27
CA ASP A 83 -1.46 -24.31 -9.35
C ASP A 83 -0.14 -23.52 -9.35
N GLN A 84 0.15 -22.70 -10.36
CA GLN A 84 1.39 -21.88 -10.40
C GLN A 84 1.29 -20.53 -9.68
N HIS A 85 0.08 -20.10 -9.31
CA HIS A 85 -0.14 -18.83 -8.61
C HIS A 85 0.14 -18.91 -7.09
N LEU A 86 0.15 -20.12 -6.50
CA LEU A 86 0.41 -20.32 -5.07
C LEU A 86 1.81 -19.84 -4.67
N TRP A 87 2.82 -20.14 -5.50
CA TRP A 87 4.23 -19.77 -5.31
C TRP A 87 4.57 -18.33 -5.74
N ARG A 88 3.85 -17.76 -6.71
CA ARG A 88 4.22 -16.46 -7.32
C ARG A 88 3.94 -15.25 -6.45
N GLU A 89 3.04 -15.34 -5.47
CA GLU A 89 2.75 -14.22 -4.58
C GLU A 89 3.63 -14.17 -3.35
N GLU A 90 4.13 -15.31 -2.86
CA GLU A 90 5.26 -15.33 -1.91
C GLU A 90 6.54 -14.81 -2.57
N ALA A 91 6.61 -14.91 -3.90
CA ALA A 91 7.62 -14.26 -4.72
C ALA A 91 7.37 -12.76 -4.99
N ARG A 92 6.40 -12.09 -4.33
CA ARG A 92 6.42 -10.60 -4.19
C ARG A 92 7.53 -10.14 -3.21
N ARG A 93 8.62 -10.90 -3.09
CA ARG A 93 9.82 -10.49 -2.38
C ARG A 93 10.64 -9.64 -3.33
N LEU A 94 10.72 -8.35 -3.01
CA LEU A 94 11.60 -7.42 -3.70
C LEU A 94 13.08 -7.69 -3.42
N LEU A 95 13.45 -8.56 -2.48
CA LEU A 95 14.82 -9.05 -2.23
C LEU A 95 14.78 -10.47 -1.60
N PRO A 96 15.22 -11.53 -2.28
CA PRO A 96 15.67 -12.75 -1.65
C PRO A 96 17.16 -12.62 -1.29
N THR A 97 17.48 -12.60 0.00
CA THR A 97 18.85 -12.83 0.47
C THR A 97 19.05 -14.33 0.68
N TYR A 98 20.20 -14.84 0.23
CA TYR A 98 20.61 -16.25 0.21
C TYR A 98 20.66 -16.93 1.61
N HIS A 99 20.21 -16.25 2.66
CA HIS A 99 20.25 -16.68 4.06
C HIS A 99 18.87 -16.84 4.72
N GLU A 100 17.76 -16.54 4.03
CA GLU A 100 16.41 -16.64 4.64
C GLU A 100 15.76 -18.03 4.58
N ASP A 101 16.19 -18.91 3.66
CA ASP A 101 15.59 -20.25 3.53
C ASP A 101 15.85 -21.15 4.76
N ASP A 102 16.80 -20.77 5.63
CA ASP A 102 17.15 -21.47 6.87
C ASP A 102 16.56 -20.82 8.15
N ILE A 103 15.75 -19.75 8.03
CA ILE A 103 15.17 -19.10 9.21
C ILE A 103 13.96 -19.92 9.71
N PRO A 104 14.01 -20.56 10.89
CA PRO A 104 12.89 -21.33 11.40
C PRO A 104 11.74 -20.41 11.78
N SER A 105 10.51 -20.88 11.58
CA SER A 105 9.34 -20.22 12.16
C SER A 105 9.38 -20.30 13.68
N ALA A 106 8.98 -19.22 14.34
CA ALA A 106 8.95 -19.15 15.80
C ALA A 106 8.02 -20.19 16.45
N ILE A 107 6.94 -20.55 15.74
CA ILE A 107 5.94 -21.54 16.12
C ILE A 107 5.89 -22.56 14.99
N PRO A 108 5.72 -23.86 15.27
CA PRO A 108 5.53 -24.86 14.23
C PRO A 108 4.43 -24.46 13.25
N ALA A 109 4.78 -24.37 11.97
CA ALA A 109 3.88 -24.05 10.86
C ALA A 109 2.50 -24.75 10.89
N PRO A 110 2.37 -26.05 11.25
CA PRO A 110 1.05 -26.70 11.33
C PRO A 110 0.15 -26.09 12.40
N GLU A 111 0.69 -25.63 13.53
CA GLU A 111 -0.13 -25.01 14.60
C GLU A 111 -0.64 -23.64 14.17
N VAL A 112 0.21 -22.82 13.53
CA VAL A 112 -0.20 -21.53 12.93
C VAL A 112 -1.34 -21.73 11.93
N THR A 113 -1.24 -22.79 11.11
CA THR A 113 -2.26 -23.13 10.12
C THR A 113 -3.58 -23.54 10.79
N LYS A 114 -3.55 -24.30 11.89
CA LYS A 114 -4.75 -24.65 12.66
C LYS A 114 -5.42 -23.41 13.26
N VAL A 115 -4.64 -22.44 13.76
CA VAL A 115 -5.18 -21.17 14.26
C VAL A 115 -5.84 -20.39 13.12
N ALA A 116 -5.21 -20.32 11.94
CA ALA A 116 -5.79 -19.67 10.76
C ALA A 116 -7.14 -20.31 10.36
N ILE A 117 -7.23 -21.65 10.35
CA ILE A 117 -8.48 -22.37 10.04
C ILE A 117 -9.59 -22.05 11.06
N ARG A 118 -9.26 -22.00 12.36
CA ARG A 118 -10.23 -21.63 13.41
C ARG A 118 -10.77 -20.22 13.23
N LEU A 119 -9.88 -19.27 12.93
CA LEU A 119 -10.24 -17.88 12.67
C LEU A 119 -11.06 -17.74 11.39
N ARG A 120 -10.75 -18.52 10.35
CA ARG A 120 -11.53 -18.54 9.11
C ARG A 120 -12.97 -18.96 9.38
N TYR A 121 -13.14 -20.05 10.14
CA TYR A 121 -14.46 -20.52 10.55
C TYR A 121 -15.24 -19.46 11.35
N LEU A 122 -14.58 -18.78 12.30
CA LEU A 122 -15.20 -17.68 13.04
C LEU A 122 -15.70 -16.56 12.12
N ILE A 123 -14.92 -16.17 11.11
CA ILE A 123 -15.25 -15.07 10.20
C ILE A 123 -16.36 -15.46 9.22
N GLU A 124 -16.36 -16.69 8.73
CA GLU A 124 -17.43 -17.23 7.87
C GLU A 124 -18.79 -17.25 8.59
N GLU A 125 -18.81 -17.58 9.88
CA GLU A 125 -20.03 -17.58 10.70
C GLU A 125 -20.45 -16.16 11.14
N CYS A 126 -19.50 -15.26 11.39
CA CYS A 126 -19.79 -13.87 11.72
C CYS A 126 -20.33 -13.07 10.51
N VAL A 127 -19.86 -13.39 9.31
CA VAL A 127 -20.27 -12.77 8.04
C VAL A 127 -20.81 -13.86 7.10
N PRO A 128 -22.07 -14.30 7.31
CA PRO A 128 -22.67 -15.38 6.53
C PRO A 128 -23.24 -14.92 5.18
N CYS A 129 -23.51 -13.63 5.02
CA CYS A 129 -24.11 -13.04 3.83
C CYS A 129 -23.42 -11.72 3.47
N GLU A 130 -23.70 -11.22 2.26
CA GLU A 130 -23.23 -9.91 1.81
C GLU A 130 -23.78 -8.84 2.75
N LEU A 131 -22.88 -8.02 3.30
CA LEU A 131 -23.18 -6.92 4.21
C LEU A 131 -22.48 -5.67 3.68
N GLU A 132 -23.07 -4.50 3.93
CA GLU A 132 -22.45 -3.23 3.58
C GLU A 132 -21.19 -3.01 4.42
N GLU A 133 -20.10 -2.57 3.80
CA GLU A 133 -18.78 -2.46 4.44
C GLU A 133 -18.82 -1.56 5.69
N ASP A 134 -19.59 -0.47 5.65
CA ASP A 134 -19.76 0.47 6.77
C ASP A 134 -20.29 -0.19 8.04
N THR A 135 -21.13 -1.23 7.90
CA THR A 135 -21.72 -1.92 9.06
C THR A 135 -20.69 -2.73 9.85
N ILE A 136 -19.60 -3.16 9.21
CA ILE A 136 -18.52 -3.92 9.82
C ILE A 136 -17.45 -2.99 10.40
N THR A 137 -17.26 -1.85 9.76
CA THR A 137 -16.15 -0.95 10.00
C THR A 137 -16.44 0.12 11.04
N ALA A 138 -17.72 0.34 11.34
CA ALA A 138 -18.16 1.16 12.47
C ALA A 138 -17.53 0.68 13.79
N ALA A 139 -17.05 1.62 14.61
CA ALA A 139 -16.36 1.35 15.88
C ALA A 139 -17.18 0.48 16.85
N HIS A 140 -18.52 0.61 16.82
CA HIS A 140 -19.45 -0.26 17.56
C HIS A 140 -20.32 -1.05 16.59
N SER A 141 -19.70 -1.84 15.72
CA SER A 141 -20.42 -2.72 14.80
C SER A 141 -21.28 -3.74 15.57
N ARG A 142 -22.47 -4.04 15.04
CA ARG A 142 -23.34 -5.11 15.58
C ARG A 142 -22.83 -6.51 15.25
N ILE A 143 -21.94 -6.60 14.26
CA ILE A 143 -21.43 -7.84 13.68
C ILE A 143 -20.15 -8.25 14.42
N ILE A 144 -19.13 -7.40 14.40
CA ILE A 144 -17.88 -7.60 15.14
C ILE A 144 -18.04 -7.00 16.53
N THR A 145 -18.68 -7.78 17.40
CA THR A 145 -18.82 -7.42 18.81
C THR A 145 -17.53 -7.69 19.60
N PRO A 146 -17.34 -7.09 20.78
CA PRO A 146 -16.20 -7.40 21.66
C PRO A 146 -16.06 -8.89 22.00
N LYS A 147 -17.17 -9.64 21.97
CA LYS A 147 -17.17 -11.10 22.16
C LYS A 147 -16.50 -11.83 20.99
N VAL A 148 -16.68 -11.35 19.76
CA VAL A 148 -16.03 -11.88 18.56
C VAL A 148 -14.53 -11.62 18.63
N ILE A 149 -14.13 -10.40 19.03
CA ILE A 149 -12.72 -10.04 19.22
C ILE A 149 -12.07 -10.93 20.28
N LYS A 150 -12.76 -11.15 21.41
CA LYS A 150 -12.30 -12.06 22.47
C LYS A 150 -12.18 -13.51 21.97
N ALA A 151 -13.17 -14.01 21.24
CA ALA A 151 -13.13 -15.35 20.65
C ALA A 151 -11.97 -15.49 19.64
N ALA A 152 -11.66 -14.44 18.87
CA ALA A 152 -10.52 -14.40 17.97
C ALA A 152 -9.19 -14.46 18.76
N LYS A 153 -9.05 -13.71 19.87
CA LYS A 153 -7.88 -13.79 20.76
C LYS A 153 -7.70 -15.20 21.35
N GLU A 154 -8.80 -15.84 21.75
CA GLU A 154 -8.80 -17.19 22.32
C GLU A 154 -8.51 -18.30 21.29
N ALA A 155 -8.63 -18.02 19.98
CA ALA A 155 -8.39 -19.02 18.93
C ALA A 155 -6.95 -19.57 18.92
N GLY A 156 -5.99 -18.74 19.33
CA GLY A 156 -4.57 -19.09 19.51
C GLY A 156 -4.22 -19.69 20.88
N GLY A 157 -5.13 -19.67 21.86
CA GLY A 157 -4.84 -20.05 23.24
C GLY A 157 -3.77 -19.14 23.89
N GLN A 158 -3.15 -19.60 24.98
CA GLN A 158 -2.08 -18.86 25.67
C GLN A 158 -0.73 -18.96 24.95
N GLU A 159 -0.45 -20.09 24.30
CA GLU A 159 0.85 -20.38 23.68
C GLU A 159 0.99 -19.75 22.29
N TYR A 160 -0.10 -19.59 21.53
CA TYR A 160 -0.08 -19.08 20.16
C TYR A 160 -0.85 -17.76 20.00
N ALA A 161 -1.03 -17.00 21.09
CA ALA A 161 -1.70 -15.70 21.06
C ALA A 161 -1.03 -14.72 20.08
N ALA A 162 0.30 -14.75 20.00
CA ALA A 162 1.08 -13.84 19.17
C ALA A 162 0.86 -14.06 17.65
N CYS A 163 0.50 -15.27 17.22
CA CYS A 163 0.29 -15.57 15.79
C CYS A 163 -1.12 -15.24 15.29
N VAL A 164 -2.05 -14.84 16.17
CA VAL A 164 -3.46 -14.60 15.81
C VAL A 164 -3.59 -13.51 14.75
N VAL A 165 -2.88 -12.39 14.90
CA VAL A 165 -2.92 -11.28 13.92
C VAL A 165 -2.33 -11.71 12.58
N TYR A 166 -1.21 -12.43 12.58
CA TYR A 166 -0.64 -13.01 11.36
C TYR A 166 -1.64 -13.94 10.66
N ALA A 167 -2.30 -14.81 11.41
CA ALA A 167 -3.29 -15.74 10.89
C ALA A 167 -4.53 -15.02 10.30
N LEU A 168 -4.96 -13.89 10.89
CA LEU A 168 -6.01 -13.03 10.30
C LEU A 168 -5.59 -12.45 8.95
N LEU A 169 -4.33 -12.01 8.80
CA LEU A 169 -3.81 -11.53 7.51
C LEU A 169 -3.69 -12.66 6.48
N VAL A 170 -3.36 -13.88 6.90
CA VAL A 170 -3.40 -15.06 6.02
C VAL A 170 -4.83 -15.32 5.53
N ASN A 171 -5.83 -15.23 6.40
CA ASN A 171 -7.24 -15.36 6.02
C ASN A 171 -7.69 -14.23 5.09
N LYS A 172 -7.27 -12.99 5.33
CA LYS A 172 -7.51 -11.87 4.41
C LYS A 172 -7.01 -12.20 2.99
N ARG A 173 -5.76 -12.68 2.86
CA ARG A 173 -5.20 -13.10 1.56
C ARG A 173 -6.06 -14.17 0.91
N TRP A 174 -6.48 -15.16 1.69
CA TRP A 174 -7.28 -16.27 1.19
C TRP A 174 -8.66 -15.80 0.69
N PHE A 175 -9.38 -14.97 1.44
CA PHE A 175 -10.66 -14.42 1.01
C PHE A 175 -10.51 -13.51 -0.23
N LYS A 176 -9.47 -12.66 -0.29
CA LYS A 176 -9.19 -11.88 -1.49
C LYS A 176 -8.88 -12.75 -2.71
N LYS A 177 -8.17 -13.86 -2.52
CA LYS A 177 -7.93 -14.85 -3.59
C LYS A 177 -9.25 -15.51 -4.01
N GLN A 178 -10.11 -15.86 -3.06
CA GLN A 178 -11.40 -16.47 -3.35
C GLN A 178 -12.32 -15.51 -4.12
N ALA A 179 -12.36 -14.22 -3.74
CA ALA A 179 -13.11 -13.19 -4.48
C ALA A 179 -12.70 -13.09 -5.96
N MET A 180 -11.41 -13.30 -6.27
CA MET A 180 -10.91 -13.29 -7.65
C MET A 180 -11.28 -14.55 -8.45
N ILE A 181 -11.49 -15.68 -7.77
CA ILE A 181 -11.85 -16.96 -8.40
C ILE A 181 -13.37 -17.07 -8.53
N GLU A 182 -14.11 -16.68 -7.49
CA GLU A 182 -15.56 -16.76 -7.35
C GLU A 182 -16.19 -15.38 -7.56
N LEU A 183 -16.10 -14.88 -8.80
CA LEU A 183 -16.56 -13.53 -9.18
C LEU A 183 -18.04 -13.24 -8.84
N TRP A 184 -18.89 -14.27 -8.72
CA TRP A 184 -20.31 -14.13 -8.40
C TRP A 184 -20.59 -13.84 -6.90
N ASP A 185 -19.62 -14.09 -6.02
CA ASP A 185 -19.72 -13.89 -4.57
C ASP A 185 -18.51 -13.05 -4.07
N ALA A 186 -17.95 -12.25 -4.98
CA ALA A 186 -16.73 -11.49 -4.73
C ALA A 186 -16.92 -10.47 -3.60
N ASP A 187 -18.09 -9.85 -3.53
CA ASP A 187 -18.42 -8.83 -2.53
C ASP A 187 -18.46 -9.43 -1.12
N LEU A 188 -19.06 -10.62 -0.94
CA LEU A 188 -19.04 -11.34 0.34
C LEU A 188 -17.61 -11.62 0.81
N HIS A 189 -16.77 -12.13 -0.07
CA HIS A 189 -15.38 -12.44 0.26
C HIS A 189 -14.55 -11.19 0.53
N ASN A 190 -14.82 -10.09 -0.18
CA ASN A 190 -14.21 -8.78 0.11
C ASN A 190 -14.60 -8.28 1.52
N VAL A 191 -15.87 -8.42 1.89
CA VAL A 191 -16.40 -8.03 3.20
C VAL A 191 -15.82 -8.92 4.33
N ARG A 192 -15.62 -10.21 4.08
CA ARG A 192 -14.88 -11.09 5.02
C ARG A 192 -13.41 -10.69 5.16
N ALA A 193 -12.77 -10.26 4.07
CA ALA A 193 -11.41 -9.77 4.11
C ALA A 193 -11.30 -8.46 4.93
N THR A 194 -12.26 -7.54 4.81
CA THR A 194 -12.29 -6.32 5.63
C THR A 194 -12.60 -6.63 7.10
N ALA A 195 -13.47 -7.61 7.38
CA ALA A 195 -13.71 -8.09 8.74
C ALA A 195 -12.42 -8.63 9.41
N CYS A 196 -11.55 -9.34 8.67
CA CYS A 196 -10.24 -9.76 9.16
C CYS A 196 -9.40 -8.57 9.63
N GLU A 197 -9.40 -7.47 8.86
CA GLU A 197 -8.64 -6.26 9.21
C GLU A 197 -9.18 -5.55 10.43
N VAL A 198 -10.52 -5.44 10.55
CA VAL A 198 -11.15 -4.79 11.71
C VAL A 198 -10.82 -5.56 12.99
N ILE A 199 -10.91 -6.89 12.97
CA ILE A 199 -10.52 -7.73 14.12
C ILE A 199 -9.02 -7.59 14.40
N ALA A 200 -8.17 -7.62 13.38
CA ALA A 200 -6.73 -7.47 13.54
C ALA A 200 -6.35 -6.12 14.16
N LYS A 201 -6.95 -5.02 13.67
CA LYS A 201 -6.78 -3.67 14.22
C LYS A 201 -7.18 -3.64 15.70
N ALA A 202 -8.36 -4.16 16.04
CA ALA A 202 -8.84 -4.16 17.42
C ALA A 202 -7.96 -5.00 18.36
N LEU A 203 -7.34 -6.09 17.87
CA LEU A 203 -6.39 -6.88 18.65
C LEU A 203 -5.06 -6.16 18.88
N ILE A 204 -4.59 -5.37 17.91
CA ILE A 204 -3.36 -4.56 18.03
C ILE A 204 -3.59 -3.39 19.00
N GLU A 205 -4.73 -2.70 18.88
CA GLU A 205 -5.05 -1.53 19.73
C GLU A 205 -5.45 -1.93 21.16
N GLY A 206 -5.91 -3.17 21.36
CA GLY A 206 -6.31 -3.68 22.67
C GLY A 206 -5.21 -4.39 23.47
N GLU A 207 -3.94 -4.29 23.05
CA GLU A 207 -2.80 -4.88 23.75
C GLU A 207 -2.00 -3.80 24.50
N ASP A 208 -1.92 -3.94 25.82
CA ASP A 208 -1.28 -2.95 26.70
C ASP A 208 0.25 -3.14 26.79
N ASP A 209 0.72 -4.40 26.69
CA ASP A 209 2.15 -4.72 26.75
C ASP A 209 2.84 -4.41 25.41
N GLN A 210 3.54 -3.27 25.39
CA GLN A 210 4.25 -2.79 24.20
C GLN A 210 5.38 -3.70 23.75
N ASP A 211 6.14 -4.31 24.65
CA ASP A 211 7.27 -5.16 24.27
C ASP A 211 6.76 -6.44 23.57
N TYR A 212 5.69 -7.03 24.12
CA TYR A 212 4.99 -8.17 23.52
C TYR A 212 4.34 -7.80 22.17
N LEU A 213 3.67 -6.65 22.10
CA LEU A 213 3.04 -6.16 20.87
C LEU A 213 4.08 -5.99 19.74
N LEU A 214 5.17 -5.29 20.03
CA LEU A 214 6.18 -4.96 19.02
C LEU A 214 6.99 -6.19 18.59
N GLN A 215 7.54 -6.95 19.53
CA GLN A 215 8.48 -8.04 19.22
C GLN A 215 7.75 -9.33 18.85
N ASP A 216 6.82 -9.80 19.68
CA ASP A 216 6.20 -11.12 19.52
C ASP A 216 5.01 -11.10 18.56
N MET A 217 4.12 -10.11 18.66
CA MET A 217 2.92 -10.05 17.83
C MET A 217 3.22 -9.53 16.41
N LEU A 218 3.98 -8.44 16.28
CA LEU A 218 4.18 -7.74 15.01
C LEU A 218 5.42 -8.19 14.22
N LEU A 219 6.58 -8.28 14.88
CA LEU A 219 7.88 -8.48 14.21
C LEU A 219 8.31 -9.93 14.07
N LYS A 220 7.81 -10.82 14.92
CA LYS A 220 8.11 -12.25 14.86
C LYS A 220 7.62 -12.85 13.54
N ARG A 221 8.45 -13.70 12.94
CA ARG A 221 8.16 -14.33 11.65
C ARG A 221 7.45 -15.67 11.82
N TYR A 222 6.38 -15.85 11.07
CA TYR A 222 5.54 -17.04 11.07
C TYR A 222 5.46 -17.65 9.66
N SER A 223 5.28 -18.96 9.60
CA SER A 223 5.05 -19.72 8.37
C SER A 223 3.76 -20.54 8.48
N ILE A 224 3.14 -20.84 7.35
CA ILE A 224 1.99 -21.74 7.25
C ILE A 224 2.35 -22.96 6.42
N MET A 225 1.52 -24.00 6.50
CA MET A 225 1.64 -25.19 5.67
C MET A 225 0.75 -25.04 4.43
N ILE A 226 1.33 -25.18 3.24
CA ILE A 226 0.61 -25.27 1.96
C ILE A 226 1.06 -26.56 1.28
N ASP A 227 0.13 -27.45 0.95
CA ASP A 227 0.38 -28.70 0.22
C ASP A 227 1.50 -29.60 0.81
N GLY A 228 1.71 -29.52 2.13
CA GLY A 228 2.74 -30.29 2.84
C GLY A 228 4.10 -29.62 2.91
N GLU A 229 4.27 -28.43 2.32
CA GLU A 229 5.48 -27.62 2.40
C GLU A 229 5.25 -26.38 3.28
N GLN A 230 6.33 -25.93 3.94
CA GLN A 230 6.30 -24.71 4.74
C GLN A 230 6.49 -23.50 3.83
N THR A 231 5.63 -22.51 3.97
CA THR A 231 5.79 -21.22 3.29
C THR A 231 6.98 -20.46 3.85
N ALA A 232 7.52 -19.53 3.06
CA ALA A 232 8.57 -18.65 3.55
C ALA A 232 8.09 -17.85 4.79
N PRO A 233 8.93 -17.73 5.84
CA PRO A 233 8.56 -17.04 7.06
C PRO A 233 8.38 -15.54 6.78
N ALA A 234 7.28 -14.97 7.28
CA ALA A 234 6.98 -13.54 7.15
C ALA A 234 6.40 -13.01 8.47
N ASN A 235 6.66 -11.75 8.78
CA ASN A 235 6.07 -11.11 9.96
C ASN A 235 4.75 -10.38 9.61
N VAL A 236 4.04 -9.90 10.63
CA VAL A 236 2.76 -9.19 10.45
C VAL A 236 2.95 -7.88 9.68
N ILE A 237 4.04 -7.15 9.98
CA ILE A 237 4.31 -5.85 9.35
C ILE A 237 4.52 -6.00 7.84
N GLU A 238 5.37 -6.95 7.46
CA GLU A 238 5.66 -7.30 6.07
C GLU A 238 4.39 -7.74 5.36
N ARG A 239 3.63 -8.64 5.99
CA ARG A 239 2.42 -9.20 5.41
C ARG A 239 1.31 -8.17 5.24
N ALA A 240 1.17 -7.23 6.18
CA ALA A 240 0.17 -6.17 6.11
C ALA A 240 0.43 -5.22 4.94
N VAL A 241 1.69 -4.84 4.70
CA VAL A 241 2.10 -4.03 3.54
C VAL A 241 1.88 -4.80 2.24
N ASP A 242 2.31 -6.07 2.17
CA ASP A 242 2.21 -6.87 0.94
C ASP A 242 0.75 -7.11 0.51
N LEU A 243 -0.17 -7.16 1.47
CA LEU A 243 -1.62 -7.31 1.26
C LEU A 243 -2.37 -5.99 1.17
N HIS A 244 -1.70 -4.84 1.24
CA HIS A 244 -2.33 -3.50 1.28
C HIS A 244 -3.45 -3.42 2.33
N ALA A 245 -3.15 -3.80 3.58
CA ALA A 245 -4.11 -3.80 4.70
C ALA A 245 -4.17 -2.46 5.42
N LEU A 246 -4.79 -1.47 4.76
CA LEU A 246 -4.81 -0.06 5.19
C LEU A 246 -5.24 0.15 6.65
N ARG A 247 -6.29 -0.55 7.11
CA ARG A 247 -6.81 -0.38 8.49
C ARG A 247 -5.83 -0.90 9.54
N VAL A 248 -5.14 -2.00 9.23
CA VAL A 248 -4.11 -2.59 10.11
C VAL A 248 -2.88 -1.69 10.12
N THR A 249 -2.44 -1.24 8.94
CA THR A 249 -1.30 -0.32 8.84
C THR A 249 -1.57 1.01 9.53
N GLY A 250 -2.82 1.49 9.53
CA GLY A 250 -3.20 2.72 10.21
C GLY A 250 -3.44 2.59 11.72
N SER A 251 -3.27 1.41 12.31
CA SER A 251 -3.38 1.24 13.77
C SER A 251 -2.19 1.87 14.51
N SER A 252 -2.44 2.39 15.71
CA SER A 252 -1.44 3.09 16.52
C SER A 252 -0.24 2.20 16.86
N GLY A 253 -0.47 0.99 17.36
CA GLY A 253 0.58 0.03 17.70
C GLY A 253 1.44 -0.37 16.50
N TYR A 254 0.82 -0.52 15.32
CA TYR A 254 1.54 -0.80 14.09
C TYR A 254 2.44 0.37 13.66
N GLN A 255 1.89 1.60 13.64
CA GLN A 255 2.65 2.79 13.26
C GLN A 255 3.79 3.08 14.24
N LYS A 256 3.59 2.82 15.53
CA LYS A 256 4.64 2.92 16.54
C LYS A 256 5.78 1.96 16.25
N CYS A 257 5.48 0.70 15.92
CA CYS A 257 6.48 -0.28 15.51
C CYS A 257 7.26 0.16 14.26
N VAL A 258 6.56 0.63 13.23
CA VAL A 258 7.18 1.16 12.01
C VAL A 258 8.09 2.36 12.33
N ASN A 259 7.65 3.28 13.20
CA ASN A 259 8.48 4.40 13.64
C ASN A 259 9.74 3.95 14.39
N TYR A 260 9.65 2.91 15.22
CA TYR A 260 10.78 2.35 15.95
C TYR A 260 11.78 1.68 14.99
N LEU A 261 11.29 0.96 13.99
CA LEU A 261 12.12 0.42 12.90
C LEU A 261 12.79 1.56 12.09
N TRP A 262 12.02 2.59 11.73
CA TRP A 262 12.51 3.73 10.95
C TRP A 262 13.64 4.49 11.65
N ARG A 263 13.48 4.72 12.96
CA ARG A 263 14.51 5.31 13.83
C ARG A 263 15.66 4.35 14.13
N GLY A 264 15.55 3.08 13.79
CA GLY A 264 16.53 2.04 14.13
C GLY A 264 16.62 1.76 15.63
N TRP A 265 15.52 1.94 16.38
CA TRP A 265 15.45 1.55 17.79
C TRP A 265 15.22 0.04 17.94
N LEU A 266 14.53 -0.58 16.98
CA LEU A 266 14.41 -2.02 16.84
C LEU A 266 15.33 -2.48 15.71
N ILE A 267 16.23 -3.42 16.02
CA ILE A 267 17.20 -3.99 15.08
C ILE A 267 17.08 -5.51 15.08
N GLN A 268 17.46 -6.16 13.98
CA GLN A 268 17.58 -7.63 13.96
C GLN A 268 18.76 -8.05 14.85
N ASP A 269 18.61 -9.16 15.58
CA ASP A 269 19.71 -9.68 16.38
C ASP A 269 20.87 -10.16 15.48
N GLU A 270 22.11 -9.93 15.91
CA GLU A 270 23.31 -10.35 15.19
C GLU A 270 23.45 -11.88 15.15
N ASN A 271 22.90 -12.57 16.18
CA ASN A 271 22.99 -14.03 16.30
C ASN A 271 21.80 -14.76 15.68
N ASP A 272 20.62 -14.13 15.68
CA ASP A 272 19.37 -14.69 15.15
C ASP A 272 18.60 -13.62 14.35
N PRO A 273 18.73 -13.60 13.01
CA PRO A 273 18.03 -12.65 12.15
C PRO A 273 16.50 -12.73 12.20
N SER A 274 15.94 -13.79 12.80
CA SER A 274 14.49 -13.98 12.94
C SER A 274 13.87 -13.13 14.05
N VAL A 275 14.70 -12.66 14.99
CA VAL A 275 14.26 -11.93 16.18
C VAL A 275 14.69 -10.47 16.09
N PHE A 276 13.76 -9.58 16.39
CA PHE A 276 14.03 -8.16 16.53
C PHE A 276 14.21 -7.81 18.00
N VAL A 277 15.29 -7.12 18.32
CA VAL A 277 15.68 -6.76 19.69
C VAL A 277 15.81 -5.24 19.81
N ASP A 278 15.47 -4.73 20.99
CA ASP A 278 15.63 -3.33 21.33
C ASP A 278 17.11 -2.89 21.40
N PHE A 279 17.39 -1.72 20.85
CA PHE A 279 18.74 -1.18 20.77
C PHE A 279 19.24 -0.70 22.14
N LYS A 280 20.11 -1.49 22.76
CA LYS A 280 20.62 -1.29 24.13
C LYS A 280 21.23 0.10 24.40
N LYS A 281 21.83 0.77 23.41
CA LYS A 281 22.51 2.06 23.59
C LYS A 281 21.60 3.29 23.42
N LYS A 282 20.29 3.14 23.14
CA LYS A 282 19.37 4.26 22.83
C LYS A 282 19.21 5.30 23.95
N SER A 283 19.38 4.91 25.21
CA SER A 283 19.24 5.81 26.38
C SER A 283 20.54 6.50 26.79
N THR A 284 21.67 6.14 26.16
CA THR A 284 22.99 6.68 26.51
C THR A 284 23.13 8.10 25.98
N THR A 285 23.42 9.07 26.84
CA THR A 285 23.53 10.49 26.46
C THR A 285 24.93 10.89 25.94
N ASN A 286 25.87 9.95 25.87
CA ASN A 286 27.25 10.24 25.45
C ASN A 286 27.35 10.38 23.93
N TYR A 287 27.85 11.53 23.46
CA TYR A 287 27.98 11.84 22.04
C TYR A 287 28.85 10.83 21.28
N TRP A 288 30.04 10.52 21.82
CA TRP A 288 30.99 9.59 21.19
C TRP A 288 30.49 8.15 21.09
N THR A 289 29.54 7.75 21.94
CA THR A 289 28.93 6.42 21.87
C THR A 289 28.00 6.27 20.65
N HIS A 290 27.53 7.39 20.09
CA HIS A 290 26.67 7.44 18.92
C HIS A 290 27.43 7.65 17.60
N VAL A 291 28.74 7.92 17.66
CA VAL A 291 29.61 7.98 16.47
C VAL A 291 30.05 6.56 16.10
N ASP A 292 29.09 5.77 15.65
CA ASP A 292 29.25 4.34 15.32
C ASP A 292 28.80 4.10 13.87
N PRO A 293 29.65 3.58 12.98
CA PRO A 293 29.29 3.30 11.58
C PRO A 293 28.05 2.41 11.43
N ASP A 294 27.83 1.49 12.37
CA ASP A 294 26.66 0.61 12.38
C ASP A 294 25.34 1.40 12.42
N ARG A 295 25.36 2.64 12.92
CA ARG A 295 24.16 3.49 12.97
C ARG A 295 23.69 3.92 11.58
N MET A 296 24.59 3.99 10.59
CA MET A 296 24.22 4.27 9.20
C MET A 296 23.30 3.20 8.60
N ARG A 297 23.22 2.01 9.21
CA ARG A 297 22.27 0.97 8.81
C ARG A 297 20.81 1.35 9.10
N ALA A 298 20.53 2.31 9.98
CA ALA A 298 19.15 2.69 10.28
C ALA A 298 18.46 3.36 9.07
N PRO A 299 17.18 3.06 8.79
CA PRO A 299 16.46 3.54 7.60
C PRO A 299 16.47 5.06 7.43
N ILE A 300 16.31 5.81 8.54
CA ILE A 300 16.30 7.27 8.53
C ILE A 300 17.59 7.87 7.95
N TYR A 301 18.76 7.32 8.34
CA TYR A 301 20.06 7.83 7.88
C TYR A 301 20.36 7.39 6.46
N GLN A 302 19.98 6.17 6.09
CA GLN A 302 20.08 5.70 4.71
C GLN A 302 19.26 6.58 3.76
N ASN A 303 17.98 6.80 4.08
CA ASN A 303 17.09 7.64 3.28
C ASN A 303 17.62 9.08 3.20
N ALA A 304 18.01 9.69 4.33
CA ALA A 304 18.57 11.05 4.32
C ALA A 304 19.82 11.17 3.43
N THR A 305 20.71 10.18 3.49
CA THR A 305 21.94 10.14 2.68
C THR A 305 21.63 9.96 1.19
N GLN A 306 20.67 9.10 0.84
CA GLN A 306 20.19 8.96 -0.55
C GLN A 306 19.62 10.27 -1.10
N ILE A 307 18.85 11.01 -0.29
CA ILE A 307 18.30 12.32 -0.67
C ILE A 307 19.44 13.32 -0.90
N ILE A 308 20.42 13.39 0.00
CA ILE A 308 21.57 14.29 -0.13
C ILE A 308 22.36 13.98 -1.40
N PHE A 309 22.68 12.71 -1.67
CA PHE A 309 23.37 12.35 -2.92
C PHE A 309 22.54 12.59 -4.17
N SER A 310 21.22 12.42 -4.11
CA SER A 310 20.33 12.77 -5.22
C SER A 310 20.33 14.28 -5.50
N LEU A 311 20.36 15.13 -4.47
CA LEU A 311 20.46 16.58 -4.62
C LEU A 311 21.82 17.00 -5.19
N ILE A 312 22.92 16.39 -4.71
CA ILE A 312 24.25 16.62 -5.27
C ILE A 312 24.28 16.21 -6.74
N TYR A 313 23.70 15.07 -7.09
CA TYR A 313 23.62 14.58 -8.46
C TYR A 313 22.85 15.53 -9.38
N LEU A 314 21.71 16.08 -8.92
CA LEU A 314 20.96 17.10 -9.64
C LEU A 314 21.77 18.41 -9.80
N GLY A 315 22.54 18.79 -8.76
CA GLY A 315 23.45 19.94 -8.81
C GLY A 315 24.57 19.75 -9.84
N LEU A 316 25.19 18.56 -9.87
CA LEU A 316 26.21 18.19 -10.86
C LEU A 316 25.64 18.18 -12.28
N PHE A 317 24.44 17.64 -12.46
CA PHE A 317 23.75 17.64 -13.75
C PHE A 317 23.47 19.06 -14.24
N THR A 318 22.92 19.90 -13.36
CA THR A 318 22.64 21.31 -13.64
C THR A 318 23.93 22.07 -13.96
N GLY A 319 25.02 21.77 -13.24
CA GLY A 319 26.35 22.28 -13.54
C GLY A 319 26.80 21.90 -14.95
N ALA A 320 26.79 20.59 -15.25
CA ALA A 320 27.24 20.06 -16.54
C ALA A 320 26.44 20.57 -17.75
N ILE A 321 25.13 20.80 -17.60
CA ILE A 321 24.30 21.42 -18.64
C ILE A 321 24.61 22.90 -18.84
N ASN A 322 24.97 23.63 -17.77
CA ASN A 322 25.26 25.05 -17.88
C ASN A 322 26.71 25.32 -18.31
N THR A 323 27.63 24.39 -18.10
CA THR A 323 29.04 24.47 -18.51
C THR A 323 29.33 23.67 -19.79
N VAL A 324 28.48 23.82 -20.81
CA VAL A 324 28.72 23.19 -22.13
C VAL A 324 30.03 23.70 -22.72
N ASN A 325 31.03 22.85 -22.80
CA ASN A 325 32.33 23.21 -23.33
C ASN A 325 32.40 22.95 -24.85
N PRO A 326 32.56 23.98 -25.69
CA PRO A 326 32.63 23.83 -27.15
C PRO A 326 33.88 23.08 -27.63
N THR A 327 34.95 23.08 -26.81
CA THR A 327 36.24 22.44 -27.16
C THR A 327 36.21 20.90 -27.01
N GLY A 328 35.17 20.37 -26.35
CA GLY A 328 34.96 18.92 -26.20
C GLY A 328 35.85 18.25 -25.16
N ASP A 329 36.52 19.03 -24.30
CA ASP A 329 37.25 18.50 -23.15
C ASP A 329 36.30 18.14 -22.00
N LEU A 330 36.64 17.08 -21.26
CA LEU A 330 35.87 16.64 -20.10
C LEU A 330 36.08 17.60 -18.92
N ASP A 331 35.01 18.27 -18.51
CA ASP A 331 35.03 19.10 -17.31
C ASP A 331 35.04 18.22 -16.04
N VAL A 332 35.57 18.75 -14.94
CA VAL A 332 35.59 18.06 -13.64
C VAL A 332 34.15 17.75 -13.20
N VAL A 333 33.22 18.68 -13.42
CA VAL A 333 31.79 18.51 -13.09
C VAL A 333 31.18 17.36 -13.90
N GLU A 334 31.50 17.29 -15.19
CA GLU A 334 31.04 16.22 -16.10
C GLU A 334 31.60 14.85 -15.69
N ILE A 335 32.89 14.79 -15.33
CA ILE A 335 33.51 13.56 -14.82
C ILE A 335 32.83 13.10 -13.52
N MET A 336 32.59 14.03 -12.58
CA MET A 336 31.88 13.70 -11.33
C MET A 336 30.45 13.23 -11.59
N LEU A 337 29.73 13.86 -12.52
CA LEU A 337 28.39 13.43 -12.93
C LEU A 337 28.42 11.99 -13.45
N TYR A 338 29.36 11.64 -14.32
CA TYR A 338 29.47 10.29 -14.87
C TYR A 338 29.88 9.26 -13.81
N ILE A 339 30.77 9.61 -12.87
CA ILE A 339 31.09 8.73 -11.73
C ILE A 339 29.83 8.43 -10.91
N PHE A 340 29.00 9.45 -10.63
CA PHE A 340 27.73 9.25 -9.94
C PHE A 340 26.79 8.35 -10.74
N THR A 341 26.64 8.59 -12.05
CA THR A 341 25.82 7.77 -12.95
C THR A 341 26.24 6.31 -12.91
N VAL A 342 27.54 6.01 -12.99
CA VAL A 342 28.06 4.63 -12.92
C VAL A 342 27.79 4.01 -11.56
N GLY A 343 27.97 4.77 -10.46
CA GLY A 343 27.64 4.30 -9.11
C GLY A 343 26.18 3.90 -8.97
N PHE A 344 25.26 4.76 -9.42
CA PHE A 344 23.83 4.44 -9.42
C PHE A 344 23.48 3.28 -10.35
N LEU A 345 24.09 3.18 -11.53
CA LEU A 345 23.87 2.08 -12.46
C LEU A 345 24.34 0.73 -11.89
N CYS A 346 25.49 0.70 -11.24
CA CYS A 346 26.02 -0.50 -10.57
C CYS A 346 25.11 -0.93 -9.40
N ASP A 347 24.57 0.02 -8.64
CA ASP A 347 23.62 -0.25 -7.55
C ASP A 347 22.32 -0.88 -8.08
N GLU A 348 21.71 -0.27 -9.10
CA GLU A 348 20.52 -0.84 -9.77
C GLU A 348 20.80 -2.23 -10.36
N PHE A 349 21.96 -2.42 -10.98
CA PHE A 349 22.34 -3.70 -11.56
C PHE A 349 22.53 -4.79 -10.50
N SER A 350 23.17 -4.46 -9.37
CA SER A 350 23.33 -5.36 -8.22
C SER A 350 21.97 -5.78 -7.67
N LYS A 351 21.05 -4.83 -7.48
CA LYS A 351 19.67 -5.10 -7.05
C LYS A 351 18.92 -5.96 -8.07
N PHE A 352 18.99 -5.62 -9.34
CA PHE A 352 18.37 -6.41 -10.40
C PHE A 352 18.92 -7.85 -10.44
N TRP A 353 20.21 -8.04 -10.22
CA TRP A 353 20.83 -9.37 -10.18
C TRP A 353 20.38 -10.20 -8.97
N LYS A 354 20.31 -9.59 -7.78
CA LYS A 354 19.87 -10.26 -6.53
C LYS A 354 18.39 -10.68 -6.59
N VAL A 355 17.54 -9.84 -7.19
CA VAL A 355 16.07 -9.98 -7.14
C VAL A 355 15.50 -10.64 -8.39
N GLY A 356 16.13 -10.40 -9.53
CA GLY A 356 15.63 -10.77 -10.85
C GLY A 356 14.40 -9.97 -11.28
N ARG A 357 13.50 -10.64 -12.02
CA ARG A 357 12.30 -10.04 -12.65
C ARG A 357 11.36 -9.31 -11.70
N TYR A 358 11.39 -9.62 -10.41
CA TYR A 358 10.51 -9.01 -9.41
C TYR A 358 10.93 -7.59 -9.03
N TYR A 359 12.16 -7.18 -9.35
CA TYR A 359 12.64 -5.81 -9.15
C TYR A 359 12.05 -4.80 -10.14
N ILE A 360 11.38 -5.27 -11.19
CA ILE A 360 10.84 -4.40 -12.24
C ILE A 360 9.62 -3.65 -11.70
N GLY A 361 9.86 -2.46 -11.16
CA GLY A 361 8.85 -1.46 -10.82
C GLY A 361 8.87 -0.28 -11.79
N PHE A 362 7.78 0.50 -11.82
CA PHE A 362 7.67 1.70 -12.67
C PHE A 362 8.86 2.65 -12.48
N TRP A 363 9.17 2.99 -11.24
CA TRP A 363 10.25 3.91 -10.89
C TRP A 363 11.65 3.35 -11.20
N ASN A 364 11.83 2.04 -11.06
CA ASN A 364 13.10 1.39 -11.39
C ASN A 364 13.33 1.41 -12.90
N VAL A 365 12.30 1.15 -13.71
CA VAL A 365 12.37 1.29 -15.17
C VAL A 365 12.63 2.74 -15.56
N PHE A 366 11.94 3.69 -14.93
CA PHE A 366 12.15 5.12 -15.16
C PHE A 366 13.60 5.55 -14.89
N ASN A 367 14.16 5.14 -13.74
CA ASN A 367 15.55 5.40 -13.38
C ASN A 367 16.53 4.69 -14.33
N LEU A 368 16.25 3.46 -14.74
CA LEU A 368 17.07 2.72 -15.69
C LEU A 368 17.12 3.41 -17.06
N VAL A 369 16.01 3.97 -17.53
CA VAL A 369 15.98 4.77 -18.77
C VAL A 369 16.81 6.04 -18.61
N LEU A 370 16.70 6.74 -17.47
CA LEU A 370 17.54 7.90 -17.16
C LEU A 370 19.03 7.55 -17.22
N TYR A 371 19.46 6.49 -16.54
CA TYR A 371 20.85 6.05 -16.56
C TYR A 371 21.29 5.56 -17.94
N GLY A 372 20.39 4.92 -18.70
CA GLY A 372 20.64 4.50 -20.08
C GLY A 372 20.89 5.68 -21.02
N LEU A 373 20.13 6.77 -20.89
CA LEU A 373 20.37 8.01 -21.65
C LEU A 373 21.73 8.63 -21.32
N LEU A 374 22.10 8.67 -20.04
CA LEU A 374 23.41 9.19 -19.62
C LEU A 374 24.58 8.28 -20.00
N ALA A 375 24.39 6.96 -19.95
CA ALA A 375 25.35 6.01 -20.45
C ALA A 375 25.54 6.17 -21.97
N THR A 376 24.46 6.43 -22.71
CA THR A 376 24.54 6.73 -24.16
C THR A 376 25.28 8.05 -24.41
N SER A 377 25.01 9.08 -23.60
CA SER A 377 25.76 10.34 -23.62
C SER A 377 27.25 10.12 -23.35
N LEU A 378 27.61 9.31 -22.35
CA LEU A 378 28.99 8.97 -22.01
C LEU A 378 29.69 8.18 -23.12
N VAL A 379 29.03 7.15 -23.68
CA VAL A 379 29.59 6.35 -24.77
C VAL A 379 29.83 7.21 -26.01
N THR A 380 28.86 8.05 -26.38
CA THR A 380 29.02 8.99 -27.51
C THR A 380 30.12 10.03 -27.24
N ARG A 381 30.33 10.42 -25.97
CA ARG A 381 31.45 11.28 -25.56
C ARG A 381 32.81 10.60 -25.74
N PHE A 382 32.96 9.34 -25.32
CA PHE A 382 34.19 8.59 -25.57
C PHE A 382 34.46 8.39 -27.06
N ILE A 383 33.43 8.15 -27.85
CA ILE A 383 33.55 8.09 -29.32
C ILE A 383 34.02 9.44 -29.87
N ALA A 384 33.46 10.56 -29.41
CA ALA A 384 33.88 11.90 -29.83
C ALA A 384 35.36 12.18 -29.50
N LEU A 385 35.83 11.78 -28.31
CA LEU A 385 37.22 11.95 -27.87
C LEU A 385 38.21 11.04 -28.62
N SER A 386 37.76 9.89 -29.12
CA SER A 386 38.60 8.99 -29.93
C SER A 386 38.92 9.54 -31.33
N HIS A 387 38.20 10.58 -31.79
CA HIS A 387 38.46 11.23 -33.07
C HIS A 387 39.44 12.40 -32.90
N ASP A 388 40.43 12.48 -33.82
CA ASP A 388 41.44 13.53 -33.82
C ASP A 388 40.84 14.93 -33.93
N TYR A 389 41.47 15.87 -33.21
CA TYR A 389 41.06 17.28 -33.14
C TYR A 389 41.15 18.00 -34.50
N ASP A 390 42.08 17.57 -35.37
CA ASP A 390 42.43 18.22 -36.65
C ASP A 390 41.75 17.63 -37.88
N ASN A 391 40.91 16.59 -37.75
CA ASN A 391 40.16 16.08 -38.89
C ASN A 391 39.03 17.05 -39.26
N GLY A 392 39.20 17.76 -40.38
CA GLY A 392 38.27 18.75 -40.94
C GLY A 392 36.86 18.25 -41.31
N ASP A 393 36.51 17.01 -40.99
CA ASP A 393 35.21 16.39 -41.28
C ASP A 393 34.12 16.74 -40.25
N GLY A 394 34.46 17.44 -39.16
CA GLY A 394 33.49 17.90 -38.16
C GLY A 394 32.74 16.79 -37.41
N GLN A 395 33.17 15.52 -37.55
CA GLN A 395 32.51 14.37 -36.92
C GLN A 395 32.58 14.42 -35.39
N ARG A 396 33.70 14.89 -34.83
CA ARG A 396 33.84 15.13 -33.39
C ARG A 396 32.77 16.10 -32.87
N GLY A 397 32.51 17.18 -33.60
CA GLY A 397 31.44 18.14 -33.26
C GLY A 397 30.05 17.50 -33.25
N LYS A 398 29.75 16.65 -34.24
CA LYS A 398 28.45 15.95 -34.33
C LYS A 398 28.23 14.97 -33.17
N PHE A 399 29.23 14.17 -32.81
CA PHE A 399 29.10 13.25 -31.66
C PHE A 399 29.05 14.02 -30.33
N ASN A 400 29.75 15.15 -30.24
CA ASN A 400 29.69 16.02 -29.07
C ASN A 400 28.30 16.64 -28.89
N GLU A 401 27.72 17.16 -29.98
CA GLU A 401 26.35 17.67 -30.01
C GLU A 401 25.34 16.58 -29.67
N LEU A 402 25.48 15.38 -30.24
CA LEU A 402 24.62 14.24 -29.94
C LEU A 402 24.66 13.84 -28.46
N SER A 403 25.86 13.81 -27.87
CA SER A 403 26.04 13.53 -26.44
C SER A 403 25.32 14.55 -25.56
N TYR A 404 25.45 15.84 -25.88
CA TYR A 404 24.74 16.92 -25.18
C TYR A 404 23.23 16.88 -25.41
N ASN A 405 22.76 16.49 -26.60
CA ASN A 405 21.33 16.33 -26.90
C ASN A 405 20.71 15.22 -26.03
N PHE A 406 21.40 14.08 -25.86
CA PHE A 406 20.95 13.03 -24.93
C PHE A 406 20.96 13.49 -23.47
N LEU A 407 21.99 14.24 -23.06
CA LEU A 407 22.05 14.83 -21.72
C LEU A 407 20.87 15.78 -21.49
N ALA A 408 20.59 16.69 -22.43
CA ALA A 408 19.47 17.63 -22.36
C ALA A 408 18.10 16.93 -22.39
N PHE A 409 17.94 15.88 -23.21
CA PHE A 409 16.70 15.09 -23.26
C PHE A 409 16.40 14.40 -21.92
N SER A 410 17.43 14.08 -21.14
CA SER A 410 17.27 13.49 -19.81
C SER A 410 16.85 14.50 -18.71
N ALA A 411 16.85 15.81 -19.00
CA ALA A 411 16.60 16.85 -17.98
C ALA A 411 15.26 16.71 -17.25
N PRO A 412 14.11 16.51 -17.92
CA PRO A 412 12.85 16.31 -17.21
C PRO A 412 12.89 15.10 -16.27
N MET A 413 13.62 14.04 -16.64
CA MET A 413 13.72 12.83 -15.84
C MET A 413 14.52 13.04 -14.55
N PHE A 414 15.56 13.87 -14.56
CA PHE A 414 16.28 14.28 -13.35
C PHE A 414 15.36 14.99 -12.34
N TRP A 415 14.53 15.92 -12.81
CA TRP A 415 13.60 16.65 -11.96
C TRP A 415 12.46 15.75 -11.46
N MET A 416 11.92 14.88 -12.31
CA MET A 416 10.91 13.90 -11.92
C MET A 416 11.45 12.91 -10.87
N ARG A 417 12.73 12.53 -10.96
CA ARG A 417 13.38 11.71 -9.95
C ARG A 417 13.43 12.38 -8.58
N LEU A 418 13.47 13.70 -8.48
CA LEU A 418 13.41 14.37 -7.17
C LEU A 418 12.07 14.12 -6.46
N LEU A 419 10.97 14.01 -7.22
CA LEU A 419 9.64 13.74 -6.67
C LEU A 419 9.59 12.41 -5.92
N LEU A 420 10.38 11.40 -6.33
CA LEU A 420 10.48 10.11 -5.66
C LEU A 420 10.89 10.20 -4.20
N TYR A 421 11.70 11.21 -3.86
CA TYR A 421 12.23 11.39 -2.52
C TYR A 421 11.36 12.30 -1.64
N LEU A 422 10.39 13.00 -2.25
CA LEU A 422 9.43 13.85 -1.54
C LEU A 422 8.30 13.02 -0.91
N ASP A 423 8.22 11.73 -1.18
CA ASP A 423 7.29 10.77 -0.57
C ASP A 423 7.34 10.75 0.98
N THR A 424 8.47 11.18 1.56
CA THR A 424 8.67 11.30 3.01
C THR A 424 7.80 12.43 3.62
N ILE A 425 7.28 13.33 2.79
CA ILE A 425 6.35 14.39 3.21
C ILE A 425 4.93 13.90 2.96
N ARG A 426 4.09 13.88 4.00
CA ARG A 426 2.70 13.38 3.97
C ARG A 426 1.89 13.80 2.74
N PHE A 427 1.91 15.10 2.42
CA PHE A 427 1.16 15.65 1.28
C PHE A 427 1.63 15.08 -0.07
N PHE A 428 2.95 15.08 -0.31
CA PHE A 428 3.51 14.60 -1.57
C PHE A 428 3.44 13.07 -1.67
N GLY A 429 3.64 12.35 -0.57
CA GLY A 429 3.48 10.89 -0.53
C GLY A 429 2.09 10.44 -0.95
N ALA A 430 1.04 11.02 -0.35
CA ALA A 430 -0.34 10.74 -0.74
C ALA A 430 -0.60 11.08 -2.21
N MET A 431 -0.13 12.25 -2.69
CA MET A 431 -0.30 12.63 -4.10
C MET A 431 0.41 11.68 -5.08
N LEU A 432 1.58 11.13 -4.72
CA LEU A 432 2.27 10.15 -5.55
C LEU A 432 1.50 8.82 -5.67
N VAL A 433 0.77 8.40 -4.63
CA VAL A 433 -0.14 7.24 -4.70
C VAL A 433 -1.27 7.52 -5.67
N VAL A 434 -1.91 8.67 -5.52
CA VAL A 434 -3.00 9.11 -6.40
C VAL A 434 -2.55 9.06 -7.86
N LEU A 435 -1.42 9.70 -8.18
CA LEU A 435 -0.84 9.68 -9.53
C LEU A 435 -0.56 8.26 -10.03
N LYS A 436 0.01 7.38 -9.19
CA LYS A 436 0.31 5.99 -9.55
C LYS A 436 -0.94 5.19 -9.88
N VAL A 437 -2.00 5.31 -9.08
CA VAL A 437 -3.26 4.58 -9.29
C VAL A 437 -3.96 5.09 -10.56
N MET A 438 -4.06 6.40 -10.72
CA MET A 438 -4.63 7.02 -11.93
C MET A 438 -3.89 6.58 -13.21
N MET A 439 -2.56 6.49 -13.16
CA MET A 439 -1.73 6.01 -14.28
C MET A 439 -1.98 4.52 -14.60
N LYS A 440 -2.26 3.70 -13.59
CA LYS A 440 -2.59 2.27 -13.78
C LYS A 440 -3.95 2.13 -14.44
N GLU A 441 -4.93 2.92 -14.01
CA GLU A 441 -6.30 2.88 -14.56
C GLU A 441 -6.36 3.45 -15.98
N SER A 442 -5.62 4.52 -16.26
CA SER A 442 -5.53 5.08 -17.61
C SER A 442 -4.84 4.16 -18.61
N LEU A 443 -4.11 3.12 -18.19
CA LEU A 443 -3.48 2.17 -19.11
C LEU A 443 -4.51 1.46 -20.00
N ILE A 444 -5.67 1.07 -19.43
CA ILE A 444 -6.77 0.48 -20.20
C ILE A 444 -7.29 1.48 -21.23
N PHE A 445 -7.39 2.75 -20.83
CA PHE A 445 -7.80 3.84 -21.71
C PHE A 445 -6.78 4.10 -22.83
N PHE A 446 -5.47 4.11 -22.53
CA PHE A 446 -4.41 4.23 -23.53
C PHE A 446 -4.43 3.05 -24.50
N ALA A 447 -4.72 1.82 -24.03
CA ALA A 447 -4.89 0.68 -24.91
C ALA A 447 -6.09 0.85 -25.86
N LEU A 448 -7.23 1.35 -25.36
CA LEU A 448 -8.39 1.69 -26.18
C LEU A 448 -8.06 2.80 -27.20
N LEU A 449 -7.36 3.85 -26.77
CA LEU A 449 -6.90 4.94 -27.62
C LEU A 449 -6.01 4.42 -28.76
N ILE A 450 -5.07 3.52 -28.47
CA ILE A 450 -4.22 2.89 -29.50
C ILE A 450 -5.05 2.12 -30.52
N VAL A 451 -6.04 1.32 -30.08
CA VAL A 451 -6.92 0.57 -31.00
C VAL A 451 -7.69 1.52 -31.91
N ILE A 452 -8.22 2.61 -31.35
CA ILE A 452 -8.93 3.64 -32.12
C ILE A 452 -7.98 4.30 -33.12
N ILE A 453 -6.81 4.76 -32.68
CA ILE A 453 -5.79 5.38 -33.55
C ILE A 453 -5.41 4.43 -34.68
N VAL A 454 -5.15 3.15 -34.41
CA VAL A 454 -4.80 2.16 -35.44
C VAL A 454 -5.96 1.97 -36.42
N GLY A 455 -7.21 1.91 -35.96
CA GLY A 455 -8.38 1.79 -36.83
C GLY A 455 -8.57 3.00 -37.76
N PHE A 456 -8.39 4.22 -37.23
CA PHE A 456 -8.44 5.43 -38.04
C PHE A 456 -7.24 5.57 -38.96
N LEU A 457 -6.03 5.20 -38.52
CA LEU A 457 -4.83 5.19 -39.35
C LEU A 457 -4.99 4.23 -40.53
N GLN A 458 -5.55 3.04 -40.27
CA GLN A 458 -5.89 2.08 -41.33
C GLN A 458 -6.91 2.65 -42.31
N ALA A 459 -7.92 3.37 -41.83
CA ALA A 459 -8.89 4.02 -42.70
C ALA A 459 -8.24 5.12 -43.56
N PHE A 460 -7.42 6.00 -42.98
CA PHE A 460 -6.71 7.04 -43.72
C PHE A 460 -5.72 6.46 -44.75
N ILE A 461 -4.95 5.44 -44.40
CA ILE A 461 -4.09 4.72 -45.36
C ILE A 461 -4.92 4.05 -46.46
N GLY A 462 -6.11 3.54 -46.14
CA GLY A 462 -7.03 3.00 -47.14
C GLY A 462 -7.54 4.05 -48.12
N LEU A 463 -7.84 5.26 -47.64
CA LEU A 463 -8.18 6.42 -48.47
C LEU A 463 -6.99 6.89 -49.33
N ASP A 464 -5.79 6.95 -48.76
CA ASP A 464 -4.54 7.33 -49.45
C ASP A 464 -4.23 6.35 -50.59
N ASN A 465 -4.29 5.04 -50.33
CA ASN A 465 -4.05 4.02 -51.35
C ASN A 465 -5.09 4.03 -52.49
N ALA A 466 -6.32 4.46 -52.21
CA ALA A 466 -7.36 4.61 -53.22
C ALA A 466 -7.17 5.88 -54.07
N ASP A 467 -6.52 6.90 -53.51
CA ASP A 467 -6.23 8.17 -54.18
C ASP A 467 -4.81 8.09 -54.77
N SER A 468 -4.72 7.77 -56.07
CA SER A 468 -3.49 7.41 -56.81
C SER A 468 -2.34 8.45 -56.85
N ASN A 469 -2.36 9.51 -56.04
CA ASN A 469 -1.46 10.67 -56.15
C ASN A 469 -0.73 11.09 -54.86
N ALA A 470 -0.80 10.36 -53.74
CA ALA A 470 -0.02 10.76 -52.55
C ALA A 470 0.54 9.56 -51.77
N ASP A 471 1.79 9.70 -51.34
CA ASP A 471 2.37 8.90 -50.26
C ASP A 471 2.31 9.79 -49.01
N ALA A 472 1.09 10.03 -48.50
CA ALA A 472 0.81 11.03 -47.46
C ALA A 472 0.88 10.45 -46.04
N THR A 473 1.41 9.24 -45.88
CA THR A 473 1.48 8.53 -44.60
C THR A 473 2.12 9.36 -43.48
N THR A 474 3.17 10.14 -43.78
CA THR A 474 3.84 11.01 -42.79
C THR A 474 2.96 12.20 -42.38
N PHE A 475 2.24 12.80 -43.31
CA PHE A 475 1.27 13.87 -43.04
C PHE A 475 0.10 13.35 -42.19
N ILE A 476 -0.47 12.19 -42.53
CA ILE A 476 -1.55 11.55 -41.78
C ILE A 476 -1.10 11.26 -40.35
N LEU A 477 0.08 10.67 -40.17
CA LEU A 477 0.61 10.33 -38.85
C LEU A 477 0.84 11.59 -38.01
N GLN A 478 1.38 12.66 -38.61
CA GLN A 478 1.60 13.94 -37.92
C GLN A 478 0.28 14.60 -37.53
N ALA A 479 -0.71 14.64 -38.42
CA ALA A 479 -2.02 15.22 -38.11
C ALA A 479 -2.76 14.43 -37.02
N MET A 480 -2.70 13.09 -37.07
CA MET A 480 -3.27 12.24 -36.03
C MET A 480 -2.57 12.44 -34.68
N ALA A 481 -1.24 12.54 -34.67
CA ALA A 481 -0.48 12.84 -33.46
C ALA A 481 -0.84 14.22 -32.88
N ASN A 482 -0.96 15.25 -33.73
CA ASN A 482 -1.36 16.60 -33.34
C ASN A 482 -2.78 16.64 -32.75
N ALA A 483 -3.72 15.87 -33.31
CA ALA A 483 -5.07 15.75 -32.77
C ALA A 483 -5.11 15.05 -31.39
N VAL A 484 -4.28 14.02 -31.19
CA VAL A 484 -4.11 13.36 -29.88
C VAL A 484 -3.53 14.32 -28.85
N MET A 485 -2.60 15.19 -29.26
CA MET A 485 -2.02 16.27 -28.44
C MET A 485 -2.96 17.48 -28.25
N GLN A 486 -4.25 17.36 -28.60
CA GLN A 486 -5.27 18.41 -28.49
C GLN A 486 -5.00 19.66 -29.33
N SER A 487 -4.24 19.51 -30.42
CA SER A 487 -3.94 20.57 -31.37
C SER A 487 -4.25 20.11 -32.81
N PRO A 488 -5.50 19.70 -33.14
CA PRO A 488 -5.81 19.21 -34.47
C PRO A 488 -5.62 20.32 -35.51
N ASP A 489 -4.87 20.01 -36.55
CA ASP A 489 -4.77 20.85 -37.73
C ASP A 489 -5.67 20.28 -38.83
N PHE A 490 -6.58 21.10 -39.35
CA PHE A 490 -7.45 20.75 -40.47
C PHE A 490 -6.84 21.18 -41.80
N SER A 491 -5.77 22.00 -41.77
CA SER A 491 -5.09 22.44 -42.97
C SER A 491 -4.45 21.24 -43.70
N GLY A 492 -4.80 21.07 -44.97
CA GLY A 492 -4.36 19.93 -45.79
C GLY A 492 -5.39 18.81 -45.98
N PHE A 493 -6.39 18.67 -45.09
CA PHE A 493 -7.46 17.68 -45.28
C PHE A 493 -8.52 18.08 -46.31
N ASP A 494 -8.56 19.37 -46.69
CA ASP A 494 -9.41 19.86 -47.78
C ASP A 494 -9.03 19.29 -49.16
N ALA A 495 -7.75 18.90 -49.32
CA ALA A 495 -7.22 18.32 -50.55
C ALA A 495 -7.03 16.79 -50.48
N PHE A 496 -7.10 16.21 -49.27
CA PHE A 496 -6.89 14.79 -49.03
C PHE A 496 -8.19 13.99 -49.17
N ALA A 497 -8.30 13.17 -50.21
CA ALA A 497 -9.47 12.34 -50.53
C ALA A 497 -10.85 13.00 -50.24
N PRO A 498 -11.18 14.17 -50.81
CA PRO A 498 -12.45 14.84 -50.54
C PRO A 498 -13.63 14.05 -51.13
N PRO A 499 -14.79 13.96 -50.44
CA PRO A 499 -15.14 14.57 -49.16
C PRO A 499 -14.87 13.68 -47.94
N PHE A 500 -14.43 12.43 -48.13
CA PHE A 500 -14.39 11.43 -47.06
C PHE A 500 -13.23 11.65 -46.08
N GLY A 501 -12.07 12.15 -46.55
CA GLY A 501 -10.91 12.42 -45.70
C GLY A 501 -11.20 13.43 -44.59
N ILE A 502 -11.77 14.59 -44.95
CA ILE A 502 -12.13 15.63 -43.98
C ILE A 502 -13.24 15.18 -43.01
N ILE A 503 -14.27 14.46 -43.50
CA ILE A 503 -15.35 13.95 -42.65
C ILE A 503 -14.80 12.94 -41.63
N LEU A 504 -13.95 12.01 -42.08
CA LEU A 504 -13.33 11.02 -41.21
C LEU A 504 -12.46 11.69 -40.14
N TYR A 505 -11.72 12.73 -40.50
CA TYR A 505 -10.91 13.50 -39.57
C TYR A 505 -11.75 14.30 -38.55
N TYR A 506 -12.92 14.84 -38.94
CA TYR A 506 -13.87 15.42 -37.98
C TYR A 506 -14.39 14.39 -36.97
N ILE A 507 -14.75 13.19 -37.43
CA ILE A 507 -15.21 12.11 -36.55
C ILE A 507 -14.08 11.69 -35.59
N PHE A 508 -12.87 11.52 -36.12
CA PHE A 508 -11.69 11.18 -35.33
C PHE A 508 -11.40 12.21 -34.23
N THR A 509 -11.34 13.50 -34.60
CA THR A 509 -11.08 14.60 -33.65
C THR A 509 -12.20 14.74 -32.62
N PHE A 510 -13.47 14.56 -33.02
CA PHE A 510 -14.59 14.51 -32.08
C PHE A 510 -14.46 13.35 -31.07
N LEU A 511 -14.15 12.14 -31.54
CA LEU A 511 -13.99 10.99 -30.66
C LEU A 511 -12.84 11.17 -29.66
N ILE A 512 -11.69 11.67 -30.12
CA ILE A 512 -10.53 11.85 -29.24
C ILE A 512 -10.72 13.02 -28.28
N MET A 513 -11.05 14.21 -28.79
CA MET A 513 -11.06 15.42 -27.97
C MET A 513 -12.33 15.57 -27.13
N VAL A 514 -13.48 15.12 -27.62
CA VAL A 514 -14.76 15.32 -26.92
C VAL A 514 -15.14 14.10 -26.11
N VAL A 515 -15.10 12.90 -26.71
CA VAL A 515 -15.56 11.68 -26.02
C VAL A 515 -14.49 11.16 -25.08
N LEU A 516 -13.34 10.77 -25.63
CA LEU A 516 -12.26 10.12 -24.89
C LEU A 516 -11.70 11.01 -23.77
N LEU A 517 -11.45 12.29 -24.05
CA LEU A 517 -10.93 13.21 -23.03
C LEU A 517 -11.88 13.40 -21.84
N ASN A 518 -13.19 13.61 -22.10
CA ASN A 518 -14.15 13.80 -21.02
C ASN A 518 -14.31 12.54 -20.16
N ILE A 519 -14.26 11.35 -20.79
CA ILE A 519 -14.24 10.08 -20.05
C ILE A 519 -12.96 9.96 -19.22
N LEU A 520 -11.80 10.33 -19.76
CA LEU A 520 -10.53 10.30 -19.02
C LEU A 520 -10.56 11.23 -17.81
N ILE A 521 -11.08 12.46 -17.96
CA ILE A 521 -11.23 13.40 -16.85
C ILE A 521 -12.20 12.85 -15.79
N ALA A 522 -13.32 12.25 -16.20
CA ALA A 522 -14.28 11.66 -15.27
C ALA A 522 -13.67 10.50 -14.46
N LEU A 523 -12.93 9.60 -15.11
CA LEU A 523 -12.22 8.50 -14.46
C LEU A 523 -11.16 9.03 -13.48
N TYR A 524 -10.41 10.05 -13.89
CA TYR A 524 -9.42 10.70 -13.04
C TYR A 524 -10.02 11.37 -11.80
N ASN A 525 -11.17 12.03 -11.92
CA ASN A 525 -11.85 12.62 -10.76
C ASN A 525 -12.35 11.54 -9.79
N SER A 526 -12.97 10.46 -10.30
CA SER A 526 -13.43 9.35 -9.46
C SER A 526 -12.27 8.69 -8.70
N ALA A 527 -11.19 8.36 -9.41
CA ALA A 527 -10.01 7.73 -8.80
C ALA A 527 -9.29 8.66 -7.81
N TYR A 528 -9.31 9.97 -8.06
CA TYR A 528 -8.76 10.97 -7.15
C TYR A 528 -9.55 10.99 -5.84
N GLU A 529 -10.89 11.07 -5.90
CA GLU A 529 -11.76 11.10 -4.72
C GLU A 529 -11.55 9.88 -3.83
N ASP A 530 -11.62 8.67 -4.40
CA ASP A 530 -11.48 7.39 -3.69
C ASP A 530 -10.18 7.28 -2.87
N ILE A 531 -9.09 7.86 -3.38
CA ILE A 531 -7.77 7.81 -2.72
C ILE A 531 -7.62 8.97 -1.74
N THR A 532 -8.14 10.15 -2.06
CA THR A 532 -8.03 11.30 -1.15
C THR A 532 -8.80 11.11 0.15
N ASP A 533 -9.93 10.41 0.12
CA ASP A 533 -10.72 10.09 1.31
C ASP A 533 -9.91 9.21 2.29
N ASN A 534 -8.99 8.39 1.79
CA ASN A 534 -8.12 7.50 2.57
C ASN A 534 -6.65 7.95 2.58
N ALA A 535 -6.35 9.22 2.29
CA ALA A 535 -4.99 9.71 2.06
C ALA A 535 -4.02 9.52 3.25
N ILE A 536 -4.54 9.57 4.48
CA ILE A 536 -3.72 9.37 5.69
C ILE A 536 -3.31 7.89 5.81
N ASP A 537 -4.25 6.97 5.63
CA ASP A 537 -4.00 5.53 5.67
C ASP A 537 -3.08 5.09 4.54
N GLU A 538 -3.26 5.64 3.34
CA GLU A 538 -2.38 5.41 2.19
C GLU A 538 -0.95 5.92 2.46
N TYR A 539 -0.80 7.11 3.05
CA TYR A 539 0.52 7.61 3.45
C TYR A 539 1.17 6.71 4.51
N MET A 540 0.41 6.26 5.52
CA MET A 540 0.91 5.36 6.57
C MET A 540 1.37 4.02 5.99
N ALA A 541 0.62 3.47 5.02
CA ALA A 541 1.00 2.26 4.30
C ALA A 541 2.25 2.46 3.44
N LEU A 542 2.37 3.59 2.74
CA LEU A 542 3.58 3.95 1.99
C LEU A 542 4.81 4.08 2.91
N PHE A 543 4.66 4.77 4.03
CA PHE A 543 5.75 4.96 4.98
C PHE A 543 6.21 3.63 5.58
N ALA A 544 5.26 2.74 5.92
CA ALA A 544 5.55 1.38 6.32
C ALA A 544 6.26 0.59 5.20
N GLN A 545 5.78 0.68 3.96
CA GLN A 545 6.40 0.02 2.81
C GLN A 545 7.85 0.49 2.61
N LYS A 546 8.09 1.80 2.67
CA LYS A 546 9.42 2.40 2.56
C LYS A 546 10.34 1.94 3.69
N THR A 547 9.86 1.95 4.93
CA THR A 547 10.61 1.47 6.09
C THR A 547 11.00 -0.01 5.92
N MET A 548 10.07 -0.84 5.48
CA MET A 548 10.34 -2.26 5.25
C MET A 548 11.31 -2.52 4.11
N GLN A 549 11.41 -1.66 3.09
CA GLN A 549 12.43 -1.79 2.05
C GLN A 549 13.85 -1.67 2.63
N PHE A 550 14.06 -0.81 3.62
CA PHE A 550 15.34 -0.68 4.30
C PHE A 550 15.60 -1.78 5.34
N VAL A 551 14.55 -2.33 5.97
CA VAL A 551 14.67 -3.32 7.05
C VAL A 551 14.72 -4.77 6.55
N ARG A 552 14.02 -5.12 5.46
CA ARG A 552 13.95 -6.52 4.95
C ARG A 552 15.30 -7.04 4.46
N ALA A 553 16.15 -6.14 3.95
CA ALA A 553 17.48 -6.48 3.47
C ALA A 553 18.44 -5.38 3.90
N PRO A 554 18.88 -5.40 5.18
CA PRO A 554 19.99 -4.56 5.58
C PRO A 554 21.21 -5.07 4.79
N ASP A 555 21.68 -4.31 3.80
CA ASP A 555 22.89 -4.68 3.06
C ASP A 555 24.01 -4.92 4.09
N GLU A 556 24.67 -6.08 3.99
CA GLU A 556 25.76 -6.47 4.90
C GLU A 556 26.91 -5.43 4.86
N ASN A 557 27.02 -4.70 3.74
CA ASN A 557 27.88 -3.54 3.54
C ASN A 557 27.05 -2.34 3.03
N VAL A 558 26.71 -1.38 3.89
CA VAL A 558 25.84 -0.23 3.55
C VAL A 558 26.61 0.88 2.83
N PHE A 559 27.09 0.61 1.62
CA PHE A 559 27.63 1.66 0.76
C PHE A 559 26.54 2.21 -0.15
N ILE A 560 25.99 3.35 0.25
CA ILE A 560 24.95 4.05 -0.51
C ILE A 560 25.58 4.63 -1.79
N ALA A 561 24.95 4.40 -2.94
CA ALA A 561 25.39 4.97 -4.21
C ALA A 561 25.50 6.51 -4.12
N PRO A 562 26.60 7.11 -4.62
CA PRO A 562 27.64 6.54 -5.50
C PRO A 562 28.87 5.96 -4.79
N LEU A 563 28.89 5.95 -3.45
CA LEU A 563 30.04 5.46 -2.67
C LEU A 563 30.23 3.95 -2.77
N ASN A 564 29.24 3.22 -3.28
CA ASN A 564 29.31 1.80 -3.63
C ASN A 564 30.47 1.47 -4.60
N LEU A 565 30.90 2.42 -5.44
CA LEU A 565 32.08 2.20 -6.28
C LEU A 565 33.36 2.03 -5.45
N VAL A 566 33.48 2.74 -4.32
CA VAL A 566 34.63 2.60 -3.43
C VAL A 566 34.63 1.21 -2.81
N GLU A 567 33.47 0.70 -2.42
CA GLU A 567 33.36 -0.68 -1.94
C GLU A 567 33.80 -1.68 -3.02
N ILE A 568 33.26 -1.58 -4.23
CA ILE A 568 33.56 -2.53 -5.31
C ILE A 568 35.05 -2.49 -5.67
N PHE A 569 35.61 -1.30 -5.94
CA PHE A 569 36.97 -1.16 -6.45
C PHE A 569 38.07 -1.20 -5.38
N VAL A 570 37.79 -0.73 -4.16
CA VAL A 570 38.80 -0.56 -3.09
C VAL A 570 38.66 -1.62 -2.00
N LEU A 571 37.48 -2.20 -1.77
CA LEU A 571 37.28 -3.22 -0.73
C LEU A 571 37.11 -4.63 -1.31
N ILE A 572 36.08 -4.85 -2.13
CA ILE A 572 35.67 -6.17 -2.63
C ILE A 572 36.75 -6.76 -3.53
N ILE A 573 37.04 -6.11 -4.67
CA ILE A 573 37.99 -6.61 -5.68
C ILE A 573 39.38 -6.94 -5.08
N PRO A 574 39.99 -6.07 -4.25
CA PRO A 574 41.34 -6.35 -3.73
C PRO A 574 41.35 -7.20 -2.45
N PHE A 575 40.34 -7.17 -1.58
CA PHE A 575 40.43 -7.77 -0.24
C PHE A 575 39.53 -8.98 0.03
N GLU A 576 38.50 -9.23 -0.77
CA GLU A 576 37.57 -10.33 -0.50
C GLU A 576 38.21 -11.72 -0.68
N TRP A 577 39.13 -11.85 -1.65
CA TRP A 577 39.68 -13.16 -2.04
C TRP A 577 40.69 -13.77 -1.07
N TRP A 578 41.32 -12.97 -0.22
CA TRP A 578 42.43 -13.44 0.65
C TRP A 578 42.27 -13.12 2.14
N MET A 579 41.30 -12.30 2.53
CA MET A 579 41.17 -11.81 3.91
C MET A 579 40.11 -12.60 4.70
N PRO A 580 40.37 -13.01 5.95
CA PRO A 580 39.36 -13.64 6.78
C PRO A 580 38.23 -12.66 7.13
N ARG A 581 36.97 -13.13 7.14
CA ARG A 581 35.75 -12.32 7.30
C ARG A 581 35.78 -11.32 8.46
N ARG A 582 36.34 -11.68 9.61
CA ARG A 582 36.45 -10.78 10.78
C ARG A 582 37.43 -9.62 10.58
N ALA A 583 38.47 -9.82 9.79
CA ALA A 583 39.39 -8.74 9.44
C ALA A 583 38.79 -7.84 8.36
N TYR A 584 38.07 -8.43 7.41
CA TYR A 584 37.31 -7.69 6.39
C TYR A 584 36.24 -6.78 7.02
N ALA A 585 35.44 -7.31 7.96
CA ALA A 585 34.42 -6.52 8.67
C ALA A 585 35.05 -5.31 9.38
N ARG A 586 36.14 -5.49 10.13
CA ARG A 586 36.84 -4.38 10.78
C ARG A 586 37.38 -3.36 9.78
N LEU A 587 37.95 -3.80 8.67
CA LEU A 587 38.44 -2.90 7.62
C LEU A 587 37.28 -2.10 7.01
N ASN A 588 36.16 -2.77 6.75
CA ASN A 588 34.94 -2.13 6.26
C ASN A 588 34.44 -1.07 7.24
N ASP A 589 34.35 -1.37 8.54
CA ASP A 589 33.94 -0.41 9.57
C ASP A 589 34.84 0.82 9.60
N TYR A 590 36.17 0.65 9.45
CA TYR A 590 37.09 1.78 9.36
C TYR A 590 36.86 2.62 8.10
N VAL A 591 36.64 1.99 6.94
CA VAL A 591 36.38 2.70 5.69
C VAL A 591 35.05 3.44 5.75
N MET A 592 33.99 2.80 6.26
CA MET A 592 32.70 3.42 6.52
C MET A 592 32.82 4.59 7.49
N ALA A 593 33.56 4.44 8.60
CA ALA A 593 33.79 5.52 9.56
C ALA A 593 34.46 6.74 8.91
N VAL A 594 35.43 6.53 8.02
CA VAL A 594 36.15 7.62 7.34
C VAL A 594 35.24 8.32 6.32
N ILE A 595 34.60 7.55 5.43
CA ILE A 595 33.77 8.10 4.34
C ILE A 595 32.53 8.79 4.88
N TYR A 596 31.84 8.17 5.84
CA TYR A 596 30.62 8.71 6.44
C TYR A 596 30.88 9.64 7.63
N SER A 597 32.13 9.93 7.99
CA SER A 597 32.46 10.78 9.15
C SER A 597 31.65 12.08 9.24
N PRO A 598 31.43 12.88 8.17
CA PRO A 598 30.67 14.12 8.29
C PRO A 598 29.19 13.85 8.63
N LEU A 599 28.61 12.80 8.04
CA LEU A 599 27.23 12.39 8.27
C LEU A 599 27.05 11.77 9.66
N LEU A 600 28.02 10.99 10.13
CA LEU A 600 28.03 10.37 11.45
C LEU A 600 28.04 11.42 12.57
N PHE A 601 28.79 12.52 12.42
CA PHE A 601 28.77 13.60 13.42
C PHE A 601 27.41 14.29 13.52
N VAL A 602 26.71 14.46 12.39
CA VAL A 602 25.36 15.03 12.36
C VAL A 602 24.35 14.04 12.96
N ALA A 603 24.44 12.76 12.59
CA ALA A 603 23.61 11.71 13.15
C ALA A 603 23.77 11.61 14.67
N ALA A 604 25.01 11.57 15.18
CA ALA A 604 25.30 11.53 16.60
C ALA A 604 24.73 12.73 17.37
N TYR A 605 24.65 13.91 16.74
CA TYR A 605 24.01 15.08 17.35
C TYR A 605 22.50 14.88 17.52
N PHE A 606 21.81 14.39 16.48
CA PHE A 606 20.37 14.09 16.57
C PHE A 606 20.08 12.95 17.55
N GLU A 607 20.87 11.88 17.55
CA GLU A 607 20.75 10.77 18.51
C GLU A 607 20.97 11.24 19.95
N THR A 608 21.98 12.07 20.19
CA THR A 608 22.23 12.58 21.55
C THR A 608 21.05 13.41 22.06
N ARG A 609 20.38 14.15 21.17
CA ARG A 609 19.16 14.88 21.53
C ARG A 609 18.01 13.91 21.80
N SER A 610 17.79 12.94 20.92
CA SER A 610 16.75 11.92 21.09
C SER A 610 16.93 11.12 22.39
N ALA A 611 18.16 10.68 22.69
CA ALA A 611 18.52 9.96 23.91
C ALA A 611 18.22 10.77 25.19
N LYS A 612 18.31 12.11 25.15
CA LYS A 612 17.91 12.96 26.29
C LYS A 612 16.40 12.90 26.51
N HIS A 613 15.60 12.91 25.44
CA HIS A 613 14.15 12.78 25.52
C HIS A 613 13.76 11.39 26.05
N VAL A 614 14.29 10.31 25.46
CA VAL A 614 14.07 8.92 25.92
C VAL A 614 14.41 8.76 27.40
N LYS A 615 15.56 9.29 27.84
CA LYS A 615 15.96 9.24 29.26
C LYS A 615 15.03 10.07 30.16
N SER A 616 14.46 11.15 29.66
CA SER A 616 13.47 11.95 30.38
C SER A 616 12.16 11.16 30.54
N ASN A 617 11.66 10.55 29.48
CA ASN A 617 10.42 9.77 29.51
C ASN A 617 10.53 8.56 30.45
N ARG A 618 11.62 7.81 30.37
CA ARG A 618 11.90 6.69 31.28
C ARG A 618 11.96 7.09 32.75
N ARG A 619 12.35 8.34 33.07
CA ARG A 619 12.33 8.84 34.46
C ARG A 619 10.92 9.09 34.97
N ARG A 620 9.97 9.35 34.07
CA ARG A 620 8.56 9.56 34.36
C ARG A 620 7.75 8.25 34.31
N GLY A 621 8.32 7.18 33.75
CA GLY A 621 7.61 5.93 33.52
C GLY A 621 6.73 5.96 32.27
N GLU A 622 6.89 6.98 31.44
CA GLU A 622 6.26 7.14 30.13
C GLU A 622 7.01 6.32 29.06
N GLU A 623 6.38 6.15 27.91
CA GLU A 623 6.93 5.42 26.78
C GLU A 623 8.10 6.19 26.13
N ASP A 624 8.99 5.47 25.45
CA ASP A 624 10.26 6.03 24.95
C ASP A 624 10.07 7.12 23.87
N ASP A 625 8.94 7.12 23.16
CA ASP A 625 8.58 8.09 22.12
C ASP A 625 7.53 9.13 22.52
N ASP A 626 7.02 9.08 23.76
CA ASP A 626 6.02 10.03 24.25
C ASP A 626 6.51 11.48 24.18
N VAL A 627 5.61 12.37 23.77
CA VAL A 627 5.83 13.82 23.69
C VAL A 627 4.84 14.47 24.64
N VAL A 628 5.36 15.26 25.58
CA VAL A 628 4.49 16.00 26.50
C VAL A 628 3.83 17.15 25.77
N GLU A 629 2.52 17.04 25.63
CA GLU A 629 1.69 18.08 25.04
C GLU A 629 1.40 19.21 26.04
N GLU A 630 1.00 20.38 25.55
CA GLU A 630 0.82 21.59 26.37
C GLU A 630 -0.16 21.40 27.53
N TRP A 631 -1.17 20.56 27.35
CA TRP A 631 -2.24 20.31 28.32
C TRP A 631 -1.80 19.38 29.47
N GLU A 632 -0.93 18.40 29.18
CA GLU A 632 -0.39 17.46 30.18
C GLU A 632 0.50 18.17 31.20
N GLN A 633 1.13 19.28 30.80
CA GLN A 633 1.96 20.10 31.69
C GLN A 633 1.16 20.71 32.85
N MET A 634 -0.14 20.95 32.64
CA MET A 634 -1.05 21.58 33.60
C MET A 634 -2.08 20.60 34.17
N GLU A 635 -2.09 19.33 33.74
CA GLU A 635 -3.09 18.33 34.13
C GLU A 635 -3.10 18.11 35.66
N GLY A 636 -1.93 18.16 36.30
CA GLY A 636 -1.81 18.03 37.75
C GLY A 636 -2.22 19.27 38.56
N GLU A 637 -2.53 20.40 37.92
CA GLU A 637 -2.95 21.64 38.60
C GLU A 637 -4.47 21.80 38.69
N VAL A 638 -5.23 21.05 37.89
CA VAL A 638 -6.69 21.15 37.82
C VAL A 638 -7.35 20.00 38.58
N ASP A 639 -8.08 20.32 39.64
CA ASP A 639 -8.84 19.35 40.44
C ASP A 639 -10.30 19.24 39.93
N PHE A 640 -10.52 18.32 38.98
CA PHE A 640 -11.86 18.08 38.41
C PHE A 640 -12.90 17.60 39.44
N GLU A 641 -12.46 16.89 40.48
CA GLU A 641 -13.35 16.39 41.54
C GLU A 641 -13.74 17.52 42.50
N GLY A 642 -12.77 18.34 42.92
CA GLY A 642 -12.96 19.50 43.80
C GLY A 642 -13.81 20.60 43.19
N GLU A 643 -13.69 20.83 41.87
CA GLU A 643 -14.49 21.80 41.14
C GLU A 643 -15.90 21.28 40.77
N GLY A 644 -16.17 19.99 40.97
CA GLY A 644 -17.43 19.34 40.63
C GLY A 644 -17.66 19.21 39.12
N TRP A 645 -16.62 19.40 38.30
CA TRP A 645 -16.70 19.31 36.85
C TRP A 645 -16.95 17.88 36.37
N ASP A 646 -16.37 16.88 37.04
CA ASP A 646 -16.53 15.46 36.68
C ASP A 646 -18.00 15.01 36.68
N LYS A 647 -18.77 15.36 37.71
CA LYS A 647 -20.21 15.09 37.78
C LYS A 647 -21.01 15.74 36.65
N LYS A 648 -20.59 16.92 36.22
CA LYS A 648 -21.22 17.62 35.10
C LYS A 648 -20.93 16.90 33.79
N VAL A 649 -19.70 16.43 33.59
CA VAL A 649 -19.31 15.61 32.43
C VAL A 649 -20.08 14.29 32.42
N GLU A 650 -20.15 13.58 33.54
CA GLU A 650 -20.90 12.32 33.66
C GLU A 650 -22.39 12.50 33.29
N SER A 651 -23.00 13.63 33.65
CA SER A 651 -24.40 13.92 33.31
C SER A 651 -24.65 14.20 31.82
N VAL A 652 -23.63 14.59 31.06
CA VAL A 652 -23.74 14.99 29.65
C VAL A 652 -23.11 13.96 28.71
N LYS A 653 -22.24 13.07 29.22
CA LYS A 653 -21.54 12.05 28.42
C LYS A 653 -22.56 11.17 27.68
N PRO A 654 -22.53 11.11 26.34
CA PRO A 654 -23.39 10.22 25.59
C PRO A 654 -22.94 8.77 25.77
N ASP A 655 -23.89 7.85 25.91
CA ASP A 655 -23.63 6.41 25.84
C ASP A 655 -23.54 6.01 24.37
N VAL A 656 -22.31 5.85 23.89
CA VAL A 656 -22.01 5.54 22.48
C VAL A 656 -22.13 4.03 22.21
N GLU A 657 -22.04 3.18 23.23
CA GLU A 657 -22.11 1.72 23.08
C GLU A 657 -23.54 1.22 22.89
N ALA A 658 -24.51 1.92 23.50
CA ALA A 658 -25.91 1.58 23.39
C ALA A 658 -26.65 2.65 22.59
N ASP A 659 -26.99 2.31 21.34
CA ASP A 659 -27.94 3.08 20.53
C ASP A 659 -29.16 3.43 21.39
N GLN A 660 -29.56 4.71 21.39
CA GLN A 660 -30.65 5.23 22.21
C GLN A 660 -31.92 4.38 22.03
N ALA A 661 -32.16 3.89 20.81
CA ALA A 661 -33.26 2.98 20.52
C ALA A 661 -33.14 1.65 21.30
N THR A 662 -31.95 1.07 21.43
CA THR A 662 -31.71 -0.18 22.16
C THR A 662 -31.86 0.00 23.66
N THR A 663 -31.43 1.14 24.20
CA THR A 663 -31.58 1.50 25.61
C THR A 663 -33.04 1.70 25.98
N GLU A 664 -33.80 2.43 25.16
CA GLU A 664 -35.24 2.60 25.34
C GLU A 664 -35.99 1.26 25.19
N VAL A 665 -35.60 0.40 24.25
CA VAL A 665 -36.17 -0.96 24.14
C VAL A 665 -35.85 -1.82 25.37
N ARG A 666 -34.65 -1.71 25.97
CA ARG A 666 -34.33 -2.42 27.22
C ARG A 666 -35.21 -1.93 28.38
N LYS A 667 -35.40 -0.61 28.53
CA LYS A 667 -36.30 -0.03 29.54
C LYS A 667 -37.74 -0.51 29.33
N LEU A 668 -38.21 -0.50 28.09
CA LEU A 668 -39.54 -0.97 27.75
C LEU A 668 -39.71 -2.48 28.03
N ARG A 669 -38.66 -3.28 27.80
CA ARG A 669 -38.64 -4.71 28.16
C ARG A 669 -38.72 -4.94 29.66
N SER A 670 -38.04 -4.12 30.48
CA SER A 670 -38.18 -4.20 31.95
C SER A 670 -39.58 -3.81 32.40
N GLU A 671 -40.15 -2.73 31.87
CA GLU A 671 -41.51 -2.28 32.21
C GLU A 671 -42.55 -3.35 31.83
N VAL A 672 -42.44 -3.95 30.64
CA VAL A 672 -43.31 -5.07 30.22
C VAL A 672 -43.13 -6.28 31.13
N GLY A 673 -41.90 -6.55 31.60
CA GLY A 673 -41.63 -7.60 32.58
C GLY A 673 -42.35 -7.37 33.91
N GLU A 674 -42.31 -6.15 34.44
CA GLU A 674 -43.04 -5.75 35.65
C GLU A 674 -44.55 -5.85 35.46
N LEU A 675 -45.04 -5.41 34.30
CA LEU A 675 -46.46 -5.51 33.93
C LEU A 675 -46.92 -6.97 33.86
N LYS A 676 -46.10 -7.87 33.33
CA LYS A 676 -46.37 -9.31 33.32
C LYS A 676 -46.46 -9.88 34.74
N VAL A 677 -45.56 -9.49 35.63
CA VAL A 677 -45.59 -9.91 37.05
C VAL A 677 -46.84 -9.39 37.76
N LEU A 678 -47.27 -8.16 37.47
CA LEU A 678 -48.51 -7.59 38.01
C LEU A 678 -49.75 -8.33 37.50
N ILE A 679 -49.79 -8.66 36.20
CA ILE A 679 -50.88 -9.45 35.60
C ILE A 679 -50.93 -10.86 36.20
N GLU A 680 -49.79 -11.53 36.38
CA GLU A 680 -49.73 -12.85 37.03
C GLU A 680 -50.23 -12.80 38.49
N ARG A 681 -49.94 -11.72 39.22
CA ARG A 681 -50.50 -11.51 40.57
C ARG A 681 -52.01 -11.29 40.55
N LEU A 682 -52.54 -10.54 39.59
CA LEU A 682 -53.98 -10.32 39.45
C LEU A 682 -54.72 -11.60 39.07
N LEU A 683 -54.22 -12.37 38.10
CA LEU A 683 -54.77 -13.67 37.73
C LEU A 683 -54.76 -14.66 38.90
N LYS A 684 -53.70 -14.70 39.70
CA LYS A 684 -53.65 -15.52 40.93
C LYS A 684 -54.66 -15.07 41.98
N LYS A 685 -55.01 -13.78 42.01
CA LYS A 685 -56.03 -13.22 42.92
C LYS A 685 -57.44 -13.58 42.48
N GLU A 686 -57.71 -13.59 41.17
CA GLU A 686 -59.00 -14.04 40.61
C GLU A 686 -59.21 -15.55 40.70
N HIS A 687 -58.17 -16.37 40.60
CA HIS A 687 -58.28 -17.83 40.75
C HIS A 687 -58.28 -18.30 42.23
N GLY A 688 -58.05 -17.38 43.18
CA GLY A 688 -58.05 -17.64 44.62
C GLY A 688 -59.30 -17.12 45.35
N ALA A 689 -60.25 -16.52 44.62
CA ALA A 689 -61.60 -16.18 45.07
C ALA A 689 -62.60 -17.13 44.38
#